data_AF-A0A1G1N729-F1
#
_entry.id   AF-A0A1G1N729-F1
#
_cell.length_a   1.000
_cell.length_b   1.000
_cell.length_c   1.000
_cell.angle_alpha   90.00
_cell.angle_beta   90.00
_cell.angle_gamma   90.00
#
_symmetry.space_group_name_H-M   'P 1'
#
loop_
_entity.id
_entity.type
_entity.pdbx_description
1 polymer ?
#
loop_
_entity_poly.entity_id
_entity_poly.type
_entity_poly.pdbx_seq_one_letter_code
_entity_poly.pdbx_strand_id
1 'polypeptide(L)'
;MKSKSKSKKNTSVRPIDSREFLRQYQMLKSFVDNIPDVIYFKDTKGRLVFVNQAHAQGLGLNPQQVIGKTDYDIFSSARAERMAKDDQYVIKTGKPIIDKIERATRADRVDNYVSTTKIPWRDEKGKIIGLMGVTRDVTKRMRFEHLKEEKFQVQKKLEVLEDLNKTKSEFVSLVSHELRTPLAIISQLLSLIFDETAGPITDQQREILVRTKNNLDRLKSIIDKLLDISLVERRRLKLRYSLVNINDLLQESEDFFVKMAAEKNISLSYQLPKDEVNIFIDVDRIVQVISNLINNAIKFTEENGKITVEVKVLENKVRISVVDTGIGITKEDVPKVFERFVQGGNIDPAVHKGIGLGLSIVKEIVEKHGGEIWAESQMGVGSKFYFTLPRFHAVNVLEKNIKEKIKNLLEERIPVNLINLFIVNYAEFKKRVDVGSQQLNQDLKEIIDAAFVEFCKKYKAPPPQITSYVAQGKYSIVFPGAEAPAVVFFCDLLKERTKNYFFRHKIKDVFIALGILSYSTTQDEGGVDFPVNVKEIYIGSEMRRYKRIDYKTNMTLLTAAGEKENIQTIDVSQGGVCFLYPRPLKTDTEIKVQMELLKKKKTISARAKVSWLKKTDRMPGEKKEQYKTGLEFISMDNKDKESLLSELKLYYE
;
A
#
# COMPACT_ATOMS: atom_id res chain seq x y z
N MET A 1 83.05 -18.63 39.22
CA MET A 1 82.58 -17.76 38.11
C MET A 1 83.44 -18.00 36.89
N LYS A 2 82.79 -18.13 35.72
CA LYS A 2 83.35 -18.59 34.43
C LYS A 2 84.29 -17.54 33.80
N SER A 3 85.44 -17.96 33.26
CA SER A 3 86.05 -17.30 32.10
C SER A 3 86.20 -18.33 30.98
N LYS A 4 85.50 -18.09 29.86
CA LYS A 4 85.59 -18.90 28.64
C LYS A 4 86.39 -18.13 27.60
N SER A 5 87.37 -18.81 27.03
CA SER A 5 88.16 -18.39 25.88
C SER A 5 87.26 -18.19 24.65
N LYS A 6 87.55 -17.13 23.87
CA LYS A 6 86.99 -16.94 22.52
C LYS A 6 87.93 -17.61 21.52
N SER A 7 87.48 -18.68 20.88
CA SER A 7 88.15 -19.25 19.70
C SER A 7 87.75 -18.49 18.43
N LYS A 8 88.74 -18.22 17.58
CA LYS A 8 88.59 -17.72 16.22
C LYS A 8 87.86 -18.80 15.39
N LYS A 9 86.71 -18.46 14.77
CA LYS A 9 86.09 -19.28 13.73
C LYS A 9 86.54 -18.80 12.36
N ASN A 10 87.37 -19.61 11.71
CA ASN A 10 87.63 -19.57 10.28
C ASN A 10 86.32 -19.91 9.53
N THR A 11 85.81 -18.98 8.73
CA THR A 11 84.70 -19.24 7.79
C THR A 11 85.26 -19.82 6.50
N SER A 12 85.29 -21.16 6.41
CA SER A 12 85.44 -21.86 5.15
C SER A 12 84.11 -21.84 4.39
N VAL A 13 84.11 -21.22 3.20
CA VAL A 13 82.98 -21.29 2.26
C VAL A 13 82.94 -22.72 1.71
N ARG A 14 81.88 -23.47 2.06
CA ARG A 14 81.62 -24.80 1.48
C ARG A 14 81.19 -24.63 0.00
N PRO A 15 81.69 -25.46 -0.93
CA PRO A 15 81.17 -25.47 -2.29
C PRO A 15 79.71 -25.90 -2.28
N ILE A 16 78.84 -25.10 -2.90
CA ILE A 16 77.41 -25.38 -3.03
C ILE A 16 77.26 -26.63 -3.90
N ASP A 17 76.60 -27.67 -3.38
CA ASP A 17 76.23 -28.86 -4.14
C ASP A 17 75.32 -28.43 -5.31
N SER A 18 75.73 -28.74 -6.54
CA SER A 18 75.01 -28.35 -7.77
C SER A 18 73.56 -28.85 -7.77
N ARG A 19 73.25 -29.95 -7.07
CA ARG A 19 71.88 -30.44 -6.90
C ARG A 19 71.04 -29.56 -5.98
N GLU A 20 71.64 -29.02 -4.93
CA GLU A 20 70.95 -28.14 -3.98
C GLU A 20 70.65 -26.77 -4.60
N PHE A 21 71.59 -26.21 -5.36
CA PHE A 21 71.38 -24.99 -6.14
C PHE A 21 70.25 -25.16 -7.17
N LEU A 22 70.25 -26.25 -7.93
CA LEU A 22 69.22 -26.52 -8.94
C LEU A 22 67.83 -26.67 -8.30
N ARG A 23 67.75 -27.32 -7.13
CA ARG A 23 66.50 -27.46 -6.37
C ARG A 23 65.97 -26.11 -5.88
N GLN A 24 66.84 -25.24 -5.34
CA GLN A 24 66.45 -23.90 -4.90
C GLN A 24 66.01 -23.02 -6.08
N TYR A 25 66.71 -23.09 -7.21
CA TYR A 25 66.34 -22.38 -8.43
C TYR A 25 64.97 -22.82 -8.97
N GLN A 26 64.72 -24.13 -9.05
CA GLN A 26 63.43 -24.67 -9.49
C GLN A 26 62.29 -24.26 -8.55
N MET A 27 62.53 -24.24 -7.23
CA MET A 27 61.54 -23.81 -6.25
C MET A 27 61.17 -22.33 -6.43
N LEU A 28 62.18 -21.44 -6.53
CA LEU A 28 61.97 -20.02 -6.75
C LEU A 28 61.28 -19.74 -8.10
N LYS A 29 61.70 -20.42 -9.16
CA LYS A 29 61.08 -20.30 -10.48
C LYS A 29 59.61 -20.73 -10.45
N SER A 30 59.31 -21.88 -9.82
CA SER A 30 57.94 -22.36 -9.68
C SER A 30 57.07 -21.39 -8.88
N PHE A 31 57.59 -20.83 -7.78
CA PHE A 31 56.88 -19.82 -7.00
C PHE A 31 56.54 -18.58 -7.84
N VAL A 32 57.52 -18.03 -8.56
CA VAL A 32 57.35 -16.83 -9.39
C VAL A 32 56.41 -17.08 -10.59
N ASP A 33 56.47 -18.26 -11.20
CA ASP A 33 55.60 -18.66 -12.32
C ASP A 33 54.15 -18.87 -11.89
N ASN A 34 53.88 -19.19 -10.62
CA ASN A 34 52.52 -19.34 -10.08
C ASN A 34 51.93 -18.02 -9.53
N ILE A 35 52.70 -16.94 -9.48
CA ILE A 35 52.16 -15.62 -9.11
C ILE A 35 51.36 -15.06 -10.29
N PRO A 36 50.09 -14.64 -10.07
CA PRO A 36 49.25 -14.11 -11.14
C PRO A 36 49.65 -12.69 -11.59
N ASP A 37 50.46 -11.99 -10.79
CA ASP A 37 51.02 -10.69 -11.15
C ASP A 37 52.11 -10.85 -12.21
N VAL A 38 52.20 -9.87 -13.11
CA VAL A 38 53.23 -9.79 -14.14
C VAL A 38 54.56 -9.44 -13.48
N ILE A 39 55.56 -10.32 -13.57
CA ILE A 39 56.90 -10.11 -13.02
C ILE A 39 57.92 -10.14 -14.16
N TYR A 40 58.79 -9.13 -14.23
CA TYR A 40 59.80 -9.01 -15.28
C TYR A 40 61.05 -8.30 -14.80
N PHE A 41 62.22 -8.72 -15.30
CA PHE A 41 63.47 -8.01 -15.09
C PHE A 41 63.99 -7.49 -16.42
N LYS A 42 64.57 -6.29 -16.42
CA LYS A 42 65.20 -5.69 -17.60
C LYS A 42 66.64 -5.31 -17.31
N ASP A 43 67.49 -5.38 -18.32
CA ASP A 43 68.86 -4.83 -18.25
C ASP A 43 68.86 -3.29 -18.35
N THR A 44 70.04 -2.67 -18.22
CA THR A 44 70.20 -1.21 -18.35
C THR A 44 69.83 -0.65 -19.73
N LYS A 45 69.69 -1.50 -20.75
CA LYS A 45 69.25 -1.13 -22.11
C LYS A 45 67.74 -1.34 -22.31
N GLY A 46 67.01 -1.77 -21.28
CA GLY A 46 65.57 -2.01 -21.32
C GLY A 46 65.17 -3.35 -21.94
N ARG A 47 66.12 -4.29 -22.15
CA ARG A 47 65.82 -5.61 -22.69
C ARG A 47 65.35 -6.55 -21.58
N LEU A 48 64.29 -7.31 -21.83
CA LEU A 48 63.74 -8.28 -20.88
C LEU A 48 64.72 -9.45 -20.68
N VAL A 49 65.19 -9.64 -19.45
CA VAL A 49 66.14 -10.70 -19.06
C VAL A 49 65.44 -11.84 -18.34
N PHE A 50 64.31 -11.52 -17.69
CA PHE A 50 63.45 -12.49 -17.03
C PHE A 50 61.99 -12.06 -17.19
N VAL A 51 61.10 -13.04 -17.38
CA VAL A 51 59.64 -12.86 -17.29
C VAL A 51 59.03 -14.10 -16.66
N ASN A 52 58.01 -13.93 -15.83
CA ASN A 52 57.25 -15.06 -15.31
C ASN A 52 56.18 -15.54 -16.30
N GLN A 53 55.58 -16.68 -16.01
CA GLN A 53 54.51 -17.26 -16.83
C GLN A 53 53.33 -16.29 -17.04
N ALA A 54 52.92 -15.54 -16.01
CA ALA A 54 51.80 -14.59 -16.12
C ALA A 54 52.07 -13.45 -17.11
N HIS A 55 53.31 -12.92 -17.16
CA HIS A 55 53.70 -11.90 -18.13
C HIS A 55 53.63 -12.45 -19.56
N ALA A 56 54.21 -13.62 -19.80
CA ALA A 56 54.23 -14.25 -21.11
C ALA A 56 52.81 -14.55 -21.62
N GLN A 57 51.96 -15.14 -20.77
CA GLN A 57 50.55 -15.39 -21.07
C GLN A 57 49.76 -14.11 -21.35
N GLY A 58 50.00 -13.03 -20.59
CA GLY A 58 49.37 -11.73 -20.82
C GLY A 58 49.70 -11.11 -22.18
N LEU A 59 50.82 -11.51 -22.78
CA LEU A 59 51.25 -11.12 -24.13
C LEU A 59 50.83 -12.14 -25.22
N GLY A 60 50.26 -13.28 -24.83
CA GLY A 60 49.97 -14.38 -25.76
C GLY A 60 51.22 -15.07 -26.31
N LEU A 61 52.35 -15.01 -25.59
CA LEU A 61 53.66 -15.53 -26.00
C LEU A 61 54.21 -16.53 -24.98
N ASN A 62 55.22 -17.29 -25.38
CA ASN A 62 56.04 -18.09 -24.46
C ASN A 62 57.20 -17.26 -23.88
N PRO A 63 57.67 -17.53 -22.64
CA PRO A 63 58.75 -16.77 -22.02
C PRO A 63 60.00 -16.60 -22.90
N GLN A 64 60.43 -17.66 -23.60
CA GLN A 64 61.61 -17.59 -24.48
C GLN A 64 61.46 -16.64 -25.67
N GLN A 65 60.22 -16.37 -26.11
CA GLN A 65 59.93 -15.44 -27.21
C GLN A 65 59.93 -13.97 -26.75
N VAL A 66 59.93 -13.75 -25.44
CA VAL A 66 59.86 -12.42 -24.80
C VAL A 66 61.24 -11.97 -24.32
N ILE A 67 62.08 -12.91 -23.86
CA ILE A 67 63.46 -12.61 -23.46
C ILE A 67 64.25 -11.97 -24.61
N GLY A 68 65.01 -10.93 -24.31
CA GLY A 68 65.84 -10.17 -25.24
C GLY A 68 65.13 -9.00 -25.93
N LYS A 69 63.79 -8.99 -25.95
CA LYS A 69 62.97 -7.90 -26.51
C LYS A 69 62.87 -6.70 -25.58
N THR A 70 62.61 -5.54 -26.15
CA THR A 70 62.28 -4.28 -25.46
C THR A 70 60.77 -4.04 -25.47
N ASP A 71 60.27 -3.09 -24.68
CA ASP A 71 58.86 -2.72 -24.71
C ASP A 71 58.40 -2.23 -26.11
N TYR A 72 59.31 -1.64 -26.89
CA TYR A 72 59.04 -1.17 -28.25
C TYR A 72 58.78 -2.32 -29.24
N ASP A 73 59.32 -3.51 -28.97
CA ASP A 73 59.10 -4.70 -29.79
C ASP A 73 57.77 -5.39 -29.49
N ILE A 74 57.09 -4.99 -28.40
CA ILE A 74 55.93 -5.70 -27.83
C ILE A 74 54.69 -4.81 -27.78
N PHE A 75 54.82 -3.53 -27.43
CA PHE A 75 53.71 -2.61 -27.23
C PHE A 75 53.71 -1.48 -28.26
N SER A 76 52.59 -0.75 -28.35
CA SER A 76 52.52 0.46 -29.18
C SER A 76 53.55 1.50 -28.75
N SER A 77 54.07 2.28 -29.70
CA SER A 77 55.14 3.27 -29.45
C SER A 77 54.81 4.22 -28.30
N ALA A 78 53.56 4.71 -28.20
CA ALA A 78 53.13 5.61 -27.13
C ALA A 78 53.12 4.95 -25.73
N ARG A 79 52.89 3.63 -25.64
CA ARG A 79 52.93 2.88 -24.38
C ARG A 79 54.38 2.52 -24.03
N ALA A 80 55.14 2.03 -25.01
CA ALA A 80 56.55 1.70 -24.84
C ALA A 80 57.37 2.92 -24.40
N GLU A 81 57.10 4.12 -24.96
CA GLU A 81 57.79 5.34 -24.57
C GLU A 81 57.53 5.73 -23.10
N ARG A 82 56.28 5.61 -22.63
CA ARG A 82 55.94 5.83 -21.22
C ARG A 82 56.66 4.85 -20.31
N MET A 83 56.65 3.57 -20.66
CA MET A 83 57.32 2.52 -19.89
C MET A 83 58.84 2.75 -19.84
N ALA A 84 59.45 3.13 -20.98
CA ALA A 84 60.87 3.44 -21.09
C ALA A 84 61.27 4.67 -20.26
N LYS A 85 60.43 5.71 -20.19
CA LYS A 85 60.67 6.89 -19.33
C LYS A 85 60.74 6.49 -17.86
N ASP A 86 59.76 5.70 -17.40
CA ASP A 86 59.75 5.18 -16.03
C ASP A 86 60.96 4.28 -15.74
N ASP A 87 61.31 3.40 -16.68
CA ASP A 87 62.46 2.50 -16.57
C ASP A 87 63.77 3.29 -16.47
N GLN A 88 63.96 4.29 -17.33
CA GLN A 88 65.12 5.17 -17.29
C GLN A 88 65.20 5.98 -16.00
N TYR A 89 64.07 6.45 -15.47
CA TYR A 89 64.04 7.14 -14.19
C TYR A 89 64.57 6.24 -13.07
N VAL A 90 64.07 5.00 -12.95
CA VAL A 90 64.51 4.05 -11.92
C VAL A 90 66.00 3.70 -12.09
N ILE A 91 66.46 3.45 -13.32
CA ILE A 91 67.85 3.08 -13.62
C ILE A 91 68.82 4.24 -13.33
N LYS A 92 68.50 5.47 -13.74
CA LYS A 92 69.39 6.63 -13.58
C LYS A 92 69.43 7.16 -12.16
N THR A 93 68.28 7.21 -11.48
CA THR A 93 68.17 7.81 -10.15
C THR A 93 68.37 6.81 -9.02
N GLY A 94 68.17 5.51 -9.30
CA GLY A 94 68.11 4.47 -8.29
C GLY A 94 66.90 4.56 -7.35
N LYS A 95 65.94 5.45 -7.61
CA LYS A 95 64.70 5.58 -6.83
C LYS A 95 63.62 4.63 -7.39
N PRO A 96 62.92 3.89 -6.55
CA PRO A 96 61.85 3.02 -7.01
C PRO A 96 60.59 3.82 -7.40
N ILE A 97 59.76 3.23 -8.26
CA ILE A 97 58.37 3.61 -8.48
C ILE A 97 57.52 2.56 -7.79
N ILE A 98 56.64 2.96 -6.87
CA ILE A 98 55.82 2.04 -6.07
C ILE A 98 54.34 2.31 -6.36
N ASP A 99 53.57 1.24 -6.60
CA ASP A 99 52.10 1.23 -6.73
C ASP A 99 51.53 2.32 -7.64
N LYS A 100 52.20 2.58 -8.77
CA LYS A 100 51.72 3.54 -9.75
C LYS A 100 50.51 2.94 -10.48
N ILE A 101 49.34 3.52 -10.25
CA ILE A 101 48.10 3.11 -10.93
C ILE A 101 48.02 3.77 -12.30
N GLU A 102 47.85 2.96 -13.34
CA GLU A 102 47.73 3.44 -14.71
C GLU A 102 46.59 2.72 -15.44
N ARG A 103 46.01 3.41 -16.43
CA ARG A 103 45.14 2.76 -17.42
C ARG A 103 46.01 2.05 -18.44
N ALA A 104 45.78 0.75 -18.58
CA ALA A 104 46.34 -0.06 -19.64
C ALA A 104 45.21 -0.53 -20.55
N THR A 105 45.57 -0.83 -21.79
CA THR A 105 44.69 -1.50 -22.75
C THR A 105 45.28 -2.89 -22.94
N ARG A 106 44.50 -3.93 -22.63
CA ARG A 106 44.89 -5.32 -22.90
C ARG A 106 44.82 -5.61 -24.40
N ALA A 107 45.40 -6.73 -24.82
CA ALA A 107 45.35 -7.18 -26.22
C ALA A 107 43.92 -7.37 -26.75
N ASP A 108 42.95 -7.61 -25.86
CA ASP A 108 41.51 -7.72 -26.12
C ASP A 108 40.80 -6.35 -26.28
N ARG A 109 41.54 -5.23 -26.26
CA ARG A 109 41.04 -3.85 -26.32
C ARG A 109 40.11 -3.42 -25.18
N VAL A 110 40.07 -4.18 -24.08
CA VAL A 110 39.33 -3.77 -22.88
C VAL A 110 40.22 -2.88 -22.01
N ASP A 111 39.72 -1.69 -21.66
CA ASP A 111 40.37 -0.80 -20.71
C ASP A 111 40.46 -1.47 -19.33
N ASN A 112 41.69 -1.59 -18.83
CA ASN A 112 42.01 -2.17 -17.55
C ASN A 112 42.88 -1.23 -16.71
N TYR A 113 42.86 -1.40 -15.39
CA TYR A 113 43.71 -0.66 -14.47
C TYR A 113 44.79 -1.58 -13.93
N VAL A 114 46.03 -1.11 -13.95
CA VAL A 114 47.17 -1.85 -13.41
C VAL A 114 47.88 -1.02 -12.34
N SER A 115 48.38 -1.68 -11.30
CA SER A 115 49.30 -1.11 -10.32
C SER A 115 50.70 -1.65 -10.59
N THR A 116 51.63 -0.77 -10.93
CA THR A 116 53.00 -1.14 -11.30
C THR A 116 54.01 -0.63 -10.27
N THR A 117 54.87 -1.54 -9.82
CA THR A 117 56.02 -1.26 -8.97
C THR A 117 57.30 -1.63 -9.72
N LYS A 118 58.27 -0.72 -9.79
CA LYS A 118 59.58 -0.87 -10.43
C LYS A 118 60.69 -0.52 -9.44
N ILE A 119 61.62 -1.43 -9.23
CA ILE A 119 62.75 -1.27 -8.30
C ILE A 119 64.09 -1.46 -9.03
N PRO A 120 65.16 -0.76 -8.62
CA PRO A 120 66.48 -0.94 -9.23
C PRO A 120 67.03 -2.33 -8.92
N TRP A 121 67.52 -3.03 -9.95
CA TRP A 121 68.23 -4.30 -9.80
C TRP A 121 69.72 -4.03 -9.69
N ARG A 122 70.34 -4.45 -8.57
CA ARG A 122 71.75 -4.20 -8.26
C ARG A 122 72.57 -5.49 -8.23
N ASP A 123 73.83 -5.39 -8.62
CA ASP A 123 74.82 -6.46 -8.43
C ASP A 123 75.38 -6.49 -6.98
N GLU A 124 76.26 -7.45 -6.70
CA GLU A 124 76.92 -7.60 -5.38
C GLU A 124 77.73 -6.38 -4.95
N LYS A 125 78.14 -5.52 -5.89
CA LYS A 125 78.89 -4.28 -5.65
C LYS A 125 77.96 -3.06 -5.51
N GLY A 126 76.64 -3.26 -5.54
CA GLY A 126 75.64 -2.21 -5.41
C GLY A 126 75.39 -1.40 -6.69
N LYS A 127 76.03 -1.74 -7.81
CA LYS A 127 75.85 -1.08 -9.10
C LYS A 127 74.51 -1.51 -9.70
N ILE A 128 73.74 -0.55 -10.22
CA ILE A 128 72.48 -0.84 -10.91
C ILE A 128 72.80 -1.53 -12.25
N ILE A 129 72.35 -2.78 -12.38
CA ILE A 129 72.50 -3.61 -13.58
C ILE A 129 71.20 -3.71 -14.38
N GLY A 130 70.12 -3.14 -13.86
CA GLY A 130 68.81 -3.14 -14.51
C GLY A 130 67.70 -2.73 -13.57
N LEU A 131 66.50 -3.25 -13.81
CA LEU A 131 65.35 -3.10 -12.92
C LEU A 131 64.55 -4.40 -12.81
N MET A 132 63.79 -4.50 -11.71
CA MET A 132 62.75 -5.51 -11.52
C MET A 132 61.40 -4.81 -11.46
N GLY A 133 60.42 -5.33 -12.17
CA GLY A 133 59.06 -4.82 -12.17
C GLY A 133 58.06 -5.89 -11.77
N VAL A 134 57.05 -5.48 -11.00
CA VAL A 134 55.83 -6.23 -10.77
C VAL A 134 54.65 -5.38 -11.19
N THR A 135 53.67 -5.98 -11.86
CA THR A 135 52.46 -5.30 -12.31
C THR A 135 51.24 -6.15 -12.00
N ARG A 136 50.32 -5.60 -11.20
CA ARG A 136 49.09 -6.26 -10.77
C ARG A 136 47.89 -5.66 -11.50
N ASP A 137 46.98 -6.50 -11.96
CA ASP A 137 45.67 -6.03 -12.43
C ASP A 137 44.79 -5.63 -11.23
N VAL A 138 44.43 -4.35 -11.15
CA VAL A 138 43.59 -3.78 -10.10
C VAL A 138 42.21 -3.36 -10.62
N THR A 139 41.84 -3.78 -11.83
CA THR A 139 40.61 -3.36 -12.51
C THR A 139 39.36 -3.67 -11.69
N LYS A 140 39.23 -4.90 -11.17
CA LYS A 140 38.09 -5.30 -10.35
C LYS A 140 37.97 -4.44 -9.09
N ARG A 141 39.11 -4.14 -8.45
CA ARG A 141 39.18 -3.30 -7.25
C ARG A 141 38.74 -1.87 -7.57
N MET A 142 39.32 -1.24 -8.60
CA MET A 142 38.99 0.12 -9.01
C MET A 142 37.51 0.26 -9.40
N ARG A 143 36.96 -0.71 -10.14
CA ARG A 143 35.53 -0.72 -10.50
C ARG A 143 34.64 -0.82 -9.27
N PHE A 144 35.00 -1.67 -8.30
CA PHE A 144 34.23 -1.82 -7.07
C PHE A 144 34.28 -0.57 -6.20
N GLU A 145 35.46 0.06 -6.05
CA GLU A 145 35.63 1.31 -5.34
C GLU A 145 34.79 2.43 -5.99
N HIS A 146 34.83 2.56 -7.31
CA HIS A 146 34.04 3.55 -8.04
C HIS A 146 32.52 3.32 -7.89
N LEU A 147 32.05 2.09 -8.04
CA LEU A 147 30.64 1.74 -7.85
C LEU A 147 30.18 2.03 -6.41
N LYS A 148 31.04 1.80 -5.41
CA LYS A 148 30.74 2.08 -4.01
C LYS A 148 30.62 3.59 -3.77
N GLU A 149 31.50 4.39 -4.37
CA GLU A 149 31.46 5.85 -4.32
C GLU A 149 30.18 6.40 -4.97
N GLU A 150 29.88 5.96 -6.20
CA GLU A 150 28.65 6.34 -6.90
C GLU A 150 27.40 5.97 -6.11
N LYS A 151 27.34 4.74 -5.58
CA LYS A 151 26.23 4.29 -4.74
C LYS A 151 26.08 5.15 -3.49
N PHE A 152 27.19 5.50 -2.84
CA PHE A 152 27.17 6.36 -1.66
C PHE A 152 26.64 7.77 -1.99
N GLN A 153 27.07 8.35 -3.10
CA GLN A 153 26.59 9.66 -3.56
C GLN A 153 25.10 9.64 -3.90
N VAL A 154 24.63 8.60 -4.59
CA VAL A 154 23.20 8.42 -4.91
C VAL A 154 22.39 8.26 -3.62
N GLN A 155 22.85 7.44 -2.68
CA GLN A 155 22.18 7.22 -1.40
C GLN A 155 22.05 8.52 -0.60
N LYS A 156 23.12 9.32 -0.52
CA LYS A 156 23.12 10.61 0.19
C LYS A 156 22.17 11.61 -0.46
N LYS A 157 22.12 11.68 -1.80
CA LYS A 157 21.16 12.53 -2.51
C LYS A 157 19.71 12.10 -2.25
N LEU A 158 19.46 10.79 -2.22
CA LEU A 158 18.13 10.26 -1.95
C LEU A 158 17.66 10.62 -0.53
N GLU A 159 18.53 10.47 0.47
CA GLU A 159 18.23 10.82 1.86
C GLU A 159 17.86 12.31 2.01
N VAL A 160 18.63 13.21 1.39
CA VAL A 160 18.34 14.66 1.41
C VAL A 160 17.00 14.97 0.71
N LEU A 161 16.71 14.30 -0.40
CA LEU A 161 15.43 14.47 -1.11
C LEU A 161 14.24 13.97 -0.30
N GLU A 162 14.39 12.83 0.39
CA GLU A 162 13.37 12.28 1.28
C GLU A 162 13.09 13.19 2.46
N ASP A 163 14.13 13.73 3.10
CA ASP A 163 13.99 14.68 4.21
C ASP A 163 13.33 15.98 3.75
N LEU A 164 13.76 16.53 2.60
CA LEU A 164 13.15 17.74 2.03
C LEU A 164 11.67 17.54 1.69
N ASN A 165 11.29 16.40 1.10
CA ASN A 165 9.89 16.06 0.83
C ASN A 165 9.09 15.93 2.14
N LYS A 166 9.67 15.33 3.17
CA LYS A 166 9.04 15.20 4.48
C LYS A 166 8.80 16.59 5.08
N THR A 167 9.80 17.45 5.17
CA THR A 167 9.68 18.81 5.73
C THR A 167 8.69 19.66 4.96
N LYS A 168 8.74 19.63 3.62
CA LYS A 168 7.77 20.33 2.75
C LYS A 168 6.32 19.94 3.09
N SER A 169 6.06 18.64 3.23
CA SER A 169 4.73 18.13 3.53
C SER A 169 4.26 18.47 4.96
N GLU A 170 5.19 18.48 5.92
CA GLU A 170 4.92 18.85 7.31
C GLU A 170 4.55 20.33 7.40
N PHE A 171 5.30 21.17 6.71
CA PHE A 171 5.01 22.61 6.59
C PHE A 171 3.64 22.84 5.96
N VAL A 172 3.34 22.16 4.85
CA VAL A 172 2.01 22.22 4.20
C VAL A 172 0.89 21.84 5.16
N SER A 173 1.07 20.76 5.93
CA SER A 173 0.07 20.31 6.90
C SER A 173 -0.15 21.32 8.01
N LEU A 174 0.92 21.90 8.54
CA LEU A 174 0.87 22.90 9.60
C LEU A 174 0.16 24.17 9.11
N VAL A 175 0.60 24.75 7.99
CA VAL A 175 0.02 25.97 7.42
C VAL A 175 -1.46 25.78 7.13
N SER A 176 -1.85 24.63 6.60
CA SER A 176 -3.26 24.37 6.29
C SER A 176 -4.14 24.29 7.54
N HIS A 177 -3.63 23.74 8.64
CA HIS A 177 -4.34 23.73 9.92
C HIS A 177 -4.47 25.15 10.49
N GLU A 178 -3.37 25.91 10.49
CA GLU A 178 -3.34 27.30 10.98
C GLU A 178 -4.20 28.24 10.14
N LEU A 179 -4.41 27.96 8.85
CA LEU A 179 -5.32 28.72 8.00
C LEU A 179 -6.79 28.27 8.13
N ARG A 180 -7.06 26.99 8.39
CA ARG A 180 -8.44 26.49 8.52
C ARG A 180 -9.17 27.11 9.71
N THR A 181 -8.48 27.26 10.83
CA THR A 181 -9.05 27.81 12.08
C THR A 181 -9.60 29.24 11.92
N PRO A 182 -8.82 30.23 11.46
CA PRO A 182 -9.34 31.58 11.25
C PRO A 182 -10.42 31.62 10.17
N LEU A 183 -10.33 30.79 9.12
CA LEU A 183 -11.39 30.71 8.10
C LEU A 183 -12.71 30.19 8.67
N ALA A 184 -12.66 29.17 9.52
CA ALA A 184 -13.86 28.66 10.19
C ALA A 184 -14.52 29.73 11.06
N ILE A 185 -13.72 30.52 11.78
CA ILE A 185 -14.21 31.66 12.59
C ILE A 185 -14.88 32.71 11.70
N ILE A 186 -14.22 33.13 10.61
CA ILE A 186 -14.79 34.13 9.69
C ILE A 186 -16.08 33.61 9.04
N SER A 187 -16.11 32.35 8.59
CA SER A 187 -17.32 31.73 8.06
C SER A 187 -18.46 31.71 9.08
N GLN A 188 -18.17 31.44 10.35
CA GLN A 188 -19.18 31.42 11.40
C GLN A 188 -19.70 32.82 11.75
N LEU A 189 -18.81 33.83 11.80
CA LEU A 189 -19.21 35.23 11.96
C LEU A 189 -20.09 35.70 10.80
N LEU A 190 -19.78 35.30 9.56
CA LEU A 190 -20.63 35.59 8.41
C LEU A 190 -22.00 34.91 8.51
N SER A 191 -22.07 33.65 8.95
CA SER A 191 -23.35 32.97 9.17
C SER A 191 -24.23 33.73 10.17
N LEU A 192 -23.66 34.26 11.26
CA LEU A 192 -24.42 35.09 12.22
C LEU A 192 -25.00 36.35 11.58
N ILE A 193 -24.26 36.98 10.65
CA ILE A 193 -24.75 38.15 9.90
C ILE A 193 -25.85 37.75 8.91
N PHE A 194 -25.70 36.61 8.23
CA PHE A 194 -26.71 36.07 7.32
C PHE A 194 -28.01 35.67 8.02
N ASP A 195 -27.90 35.18 9.26
CA ASP A 195 -29.03 34.79 10.11
C ASP A 195 -29.70 36.01 10.78
N GLU A 196 -29.26 37.24 10.45
CA GLU A 196 -29.74 38.52 10.98
C GLU A 196 -29.67 38.65 12.52
N THR A 197 -28.92 37.75 13.17
CA THR A 197 -28.71 37.74 14.64
C THR A 197 -27.92 38.95 15.14
N ALA A 198 -27.10 39.55 14.26
CA ALA A 198 -26.36 40.79 14.52
C ALA A 198 -27.14 42.06 14.12
N GLY A 199 -28.39 41.92 13.68
CA GLY A 199 -29.24 42.99 13.16
C GLY A 199 -29.67 42.77 11.70
N PRO A 200 -30.67 43.52 11.22
CA PRO A 200 -31.16 43.41 9.85
C PRO A 200 -30.09 43.88 8.85
N ILE A 201 -29.99 43.16 7.72
CA ILE A 201 -29.07 43.49 6.63
C ILE A 201 -29.81 44.09 5.43
N THR A 202 -29.22 45.11 4.82
CA THR A 202 -29.72 45.66 3.54
C THR A 202 -29.37 44.74 2.37
N ASP A 203 -30.09 44.88 1.25
CA ASP A 203 -29.84 44.08 0.04
C ASP A 203 -28.41 44.26 -0.49
N GLN A 204 -27.87 45.48 -0.44
CA GLN A 204 -26.48 45.75 -0.81
C GLN A 204 -25.47 45.06 0.12
N GLN A 205 -25.72 45.04 1.43
CA GLN A 205 -24.88 44.31 2.38
C GLN A 205 -24.96 42.80 2.14
N ARG A 206 -26.15 42.27 1.88
CA ARG A 206 -26.36 40.85 1.54
C ARG A 206 -25.55 40.45 0.31
N GLU A 207 -25.54 41.26 -0.74
CA GLU A 207 -24.74 40.98 -1.95
C GLU A 207 -23.22 40.91 -1.65
N ILE A 208 -22.69 41.86 -0.87
CA ILE A 208 -21.27 41.89 -0.47
C ILE A 208 -20.91 40.67 0.40
N LEU A 209 -21.79 40.31 1.35
CA LEU A 209 -21.60 39.15 2.22
C LEU A 209 -21.60 37.84 1.42
N VAL A 210 -22.46 37.71 0.40
CA VAL A 210 -22.48 36.53 -0.49
C VAL A 210 -21.16 36.41 -1.24
N ARG A 211 -20.66 37.52 -1.81
CA ARG A 211 -19.35 37.53 -2.48
C ARG A 211 -18.20 37.19 -1.51
N THR A 212 -18.29 37.62 -0.26
CA THR A 212 -17.29 37.34 0.78
C THR A 212 -17.30 35.86 1.18
N LYS A 213 -18.48 35.29 1.43
CA LYS A 213 -18.67 33.86 1.73
C LYS A 213 -18.16 32.98 0.59
N ASN A 214 -18.49 33.30 -0.66
CA ASN A 214 -18.01 32.56 -1.83
C ASN A 214 -16.47 32.58 -1.94
N ASN A 215 -15.81 33.69 -1.59
CA ASN A 215 -14.34 33.75 -1.57
C ASN A 215 -13.72 32.92 -0.42
N LEU A 216 -14.36 32.89 0.76
CA LEU A 216 -13.91 32.05 1.88
C LEU A 216 -14.06 30.57 1.58
N ASP A 217 -15.20 30.16 1.01
CA ASP A 217 -15.43 28.77 0.60
C ASP A 217 -14.43 28.35 -0.49
N ARG A 218 -14.12 29.26 -1.42
CA ARG A 218 -13.04 29.04 -2.40
C ARG A 218 -11.70 28.84 -1.70
N LEU A 219 -11.32 29.69 -0.74
CA LEU A 219 -10.05 29.58 -0.03
C LEU A 219 -9.95 28.29 0.80
N LYS A 220 -11.02 27.92 1.49
CA LYS A 220 -11.14 26.65 2.21
C LYS A 220 -10.93 25.46 1.28
N SER A 221 -11.59 25.45 0.12
CA SER A 221 -11.42 24.40 -0.90
C SER A 221 -9.96 24.28 -1.38
N ILE A 222 -9.25 25.39 -1.51
CA ILE A 222 -7.84 25.41 -1.91
C ILE A 222 -6.96 24.76 -0.84
N ILE A 223 -7.18 25.12 0.43
CA ILE A 223 -6.43 24.58 1.57
C ILE A 223 -6.68 23.08 1.72
N ASP A 224 -7.94 22.64 1.61
CA ASP A 224 -8.29 21.22 1.74
C ASP A 224 -7.67 20.39 0.59
N LYS A 225 -7.67 20.89 -0.65
CA LYS A 225 -7.00 20.24 -1.79
C LYS A 225 -5.49 20.14 -1.60
N LEU A 226 -4.88 21.18 -1.05
CA LEU A 226 -3.44 21.23 -0.77
C LEU A 226 -3.04 20.24 0.35
N LEU A 227 -3.92 20.06 1.35
CA LEU A 227 -3.78 19.00 2.36
C LEU A 227 -3.93 17.60 1.79
N ASP A 228 -4.94 17.35 0.96
CA ASP A 228 -5.16 16.05 0.34
C ASP A 228 -3.92 15.62 -0.44
N ILE A 229 -3.29 16.53 -1.20
CA ILE A 229 -2.03 16.26 -1.91
C ILE A 229 -0.90 15.90 -0.95
N SER A 230 -0.73 16.63 0.15
CA SER A 230 0.28 16.30 1.17
C SER A 230 0.06 14.91 1.77
N LEU A 231 -1.19 14.52 2.03
CA LEU A 231 -1.55 13.18 2.53
C LEU A 231 -1.28 12.09 1.48
N VAL A 232 -1.51 12.40 0.21
CA VAL A 232 -1.20 11.54 -0.93
C VAL A 232 0.31 11.34 -1.10
N GLU A 233 1.10 12.42 -1.10
CA GLU A 233 2.57 12.38 -1.25
C GLU A 233 3.25 11.52 -0.19
N ARG A 234 2.72 11.52 1.04
CA ARG A 234 3.25 10.69 2.14
C ARG A 234 2.82 9.22 2.09
N ARG A 235 2.06 8.79 1.07
CA ARG A 235 1.33 7.51 1.03
C ARG A 235 0.42 7.30 2.24
N ARG A 236 0.07 8.37 2.96
CA ARG A 236 -0.68 8.35 4.24
C ARG A 236 -2.18 8.46 4.06
N LEU A 237 -2.69 8.62 2.84
CA LEU A 237 -4.12 8.51 2.56
C LEU A 237 -4.61 7.11 2.99
N LYS A 238 -5.25 7.06 4.17
CA LYS A 238 -5.89 5.88 4.73
C LYS A 238 -7.35 5.92 4.30
N LEU A 239 -7.75 4.94 3.51
CA LEU A 239 -9.12 4.78 3.07
C LEU A 239 -9.96 4.05 4.13
N ARG A 240 -11.20 4.50 4.30
CA ARG A 240 -12.20 3.93 5.20
C ARG A 240 -13.30 3.29 4.38
N TYR A 241 -13.11 2.02 4.05
CA TYR A 241 -14.04 1.30 3.20
C TYR A 241 -15.33 0.91 3.93
N SER A 242 -16.45 1.02 3.23
CA SER A 242 -17.76 0.47 3.59
C SER A 242 -18.41 -0.17 2.36
N LEU A 243 -19.30 -1.15 2.60
CA LEU A 243 -20.15 -1.69 1.55
C LEU A 243 -21.30 -0.70 1.31
N VAL A 244 -21.46 -0.27 0.08
CA VAL A 244 -22.52 0.67 -0.32
C VAL A 244 -23.06 0.30 -1.68
N ASN A 245 -24.35 0.58 -1.87
CA ASN A 245 -24.95 0.57 -3.19
C ASN A 245 -24.54 1.87 -3.92
N ILE A 246 -23.87 1.75 -5.07
CA ILE A 246 -23.41 2.92 -5.84
C ILE A 246 -24.59 3.74 -6.38
N ASN A 247 -25.74 3.13 -6.61
CA ASN A 247 -26.93 3.84 -7.10
C ASN A 247 -27.43 4.82 -6.04
N ASP A 248 -27.56 4.36 -4.80
CA ASP A 248 -27.99 5.19 -3.67
C ASP A 248 -27.00 6.34 -3.45
N LEU A 249 -25.70 6.04 -3.52
CA LEU A 249 -24.65 7.05 -3.34
C LEU A 249 -24.73 8.18 -4.40
N LEU A 250 -25.03 7.82 -5.65
CA LEU A 250 -25.15 8.80 -6.73
C LEU A 250 -26.45 9.62 -6.60
N GLN A 251 -27.55 8.95 -6.23
CA GLN A 251 -28.86 9.59 -6.01
C GLN A 251 -28.85 10.58 -4.83
N GLU A 252 -28.13 10.29 -3.74
CA GLU A 252 -28.01 11.22 -2.61
C GLU A 252 -27.43 12.59 -3.00
N SER A 253 -26.61 12.62 -4.06
CA SER A 253 -26.00 13.85 -4.59
C SER A 253 -26.75 14.48 -5.77
N GLU A 254 -27.75 13.79 -6.32
CA GLU A 254 -28.44 14.17 -7.57
C GLU A 254 -29.15 15.52 -7.44
N ASP A 255 -29.99 15.71 -6.41
CA ASP A 255 -30.77 16.92 -6.19
C ASP A 255 -29.90 18.19 -6.16
N PHE A 256 -28.72 18.10 -5.56
CA PHE A 256 -27.79 19.21 -5.46
C PHE A 256 -27.20 19.59 -6.82
N PHE A 257 -26.67 18.60 -7.55
CA PHE A 257 -26.03 18.85 -8.85
C PHE A 257 -27.03 19.21 -9.95
N VAL A 258 -28.24 18.65 -9.91
CA VAL A 258 -29.32 19.01 -10.85
C VAL A 258 -29.70 20.48 -10.70
N LYS A 259 -29.87 20.97 -9.47
CA LYS A 259 -30.17 22.39 -9.22
C LYS A 259 -29.04 23.30 -9.71
N MET A 260 -27.80 22.95 -9.40
CA MET A 260 -26.62 23.73 -9.82
C MET A 260 -26.43 23.73 -11.34
N ALA A 261 -26.74 22.63 -12.04
CA ALA A 261 -26.72 22.58 -13.50
C ALA A 261 -27.87 23.43 -14.10
N ALA A 262 -29.06 23.40 -13.49
CA ALA A 262 -30.22 24.17 -13.93
C ALA A 262 -30.00 25.69 -13.83
N GLU A 263 -29.22 26.18 -12.86
CA GLU A 263 -28.82 27.60 -12.77
C GLU A 263 -28.07 28.10 -14.02
N LYS A 264 -27.44 27.18 -14.78
CA LYS A 264 -26.76 27.43 -16.05
C LYS A 264 -27.56 26.96 -17.27
N ASN A 265 -28.83 26.59 -17.12
CA ASN A 265 -29.65 25.96 -18.15
C ASN A 265 -29.01 24.68 -18.74
N ILE A 266 -28.30 23.89 -17.93
CA ILE A 266 -27.69 22.62 -18.33
C ILE A 266 -28.58 21.45 -17.89
N SER A 267 -28.83 20.50 -18.79
CA SER A 267 -29.55 19.26 -18.45
C SER A 267 -28.59 18.23 -17.85
N LEU A 268 -28.82 17.82 -16.60
CA LEU A 268 -28.10 16.74 -15.94
C LEU A 268 -29.00 15.51 -15.77
N SER A 269 -28.53 14.33 -16.19
CA SER A 269 -29.28 13.07 -16.07
C SER A 269 -28.42 11.92 -15.57
N TYR A 270 -29.00 11.06 -14.73
CA TYR A 270 -28.37 9.85 -14.23
C TYR A 270 -28.89 8.60 -14.96
N GLN A 271 -27.99 7.75 -15.41
CA GLN A 271 -28.28 6.47 -16.06
C GLN A 271 -27.72 5.35 -15.17
N LEU A 272 -28.58 4.86 -14.28
CA LEU A 272 -28.24 3.86 -13.27
C LEU A 272 -28.79 2.47 -13.66
N PRO A 273 -28.07 1.37 -13.35
CA PRO A 273 -28.58 0.01 -13.47
C PRO A 273 -29.86 -0.17 -12.66
N LYS A 274 -30.76 -1.05 -13.14
CA LYS A 274 -31.97 -1.42 -12.40
C LYS A 274 -31.66 -2.26 -11.16
N ASP A 275 -30.63 -3.11 -11.24
CA ASP A 275 -30.22 -3.97 -10.15
C ASP A 275 -29.35 -3.21 -9.15
N GLU A 276 -29.39 -3.64 -7.88
CA GLU A 276 -28.49 -3.12 -6.86
C GLU A 276 -27.03 -3.42 -7.21
N VAL A 277 -26.19 -2.39 -7.14
CA VAL A 277 -24.76 -2.54 -7.43
C VAL A 277 -23.96 -2.20 -6.18
N ASN A 278 -23.72 -3.26 -5.40
CA ASN A 278 -22.98 -3.18 -4.15
C ASN A 278 -21.47 -3.23 -4.41
N ILE A 279 -20.75 -2.24 -3.86
CA ILE A 279 -19.30 -2.08 -3.98
C ILE A 279 -18.67 -1.72 -2.64
N PHE A 280 -17.41 -2.09 -2.45
CA PHE A 280 -16.67 -1.81 -1.21
C PHE A 280 -15.73 -0.64 -1.44
N ILE A 281 -16.08 0.54 -0.93
CA ILE A 281 -15.38 1.80 -1.20
C ILE A 281 -15.32 2.73 0.01
N ASP A 282 -14.42 3.70 0.01
CA ASP A 282 -14.47 4.85 0.91
C ASP A 282 -15.47 5.88 0.36
N VAL A 283 -16.63 5.95 1.02
CA VAL A 283 -17.78 6.78 0.60
C VAL A 283 -17.37 8.25 0.44
N ASP A 284 -16.74 8.84 1.45
CA ASP A 284 -16.36 10.25 1.43
C ASP A 284 -15.42 10.56 0.25
N ARG A 285 -14.47 9.66 -0.01
CA ARG A 285 -13.49 9.83 -1.09
C ARG A 285 -14.07 9.59 -2.48
N ILE A 286 -14.99 8.65 -2.64
CA ILE A 286 -15.68 8.45 -3.91
C ILE A 286 -16.68 9.57 -4.20
N VAL A 287 -17.38 10.09 -3.19
CA VAL A 287 -18.19 11.32 -3.33
C VAL A 287 -17.31 12.49 -3.77
N GLN A 288 -16.09 12.62 -3.22
CA GLN A 288 -15.11 13.62 -3.66
C GLN A 288 -14.71 13.43 -5.13
N VAL A 289 -14.52 12.19 -5.59
CA VAL A 289 -14.24 11.87 -7.01
C VAL A 289 -15.39 12.33 -7.90
N ILE A 290 -16.60 11.86 -7.61
CA ILE A 290 -17.81 12.16 -8.38
C ILE A 290 -18.05 13.66 -8.43
N SER A 291 -17.99 14.32 -7.27
CA SER A 291 -18.18 15.77 -7.15
C SER A 291 -17.17 16.55 -7.99
N ASN A 292 -15.89 16.16 -8.01
CA ASN A 292 -14.90 16.85 -8.84
C ASN A 292 -15.19 16.69 -10.33
N LEU A 293 -15.60 15.51 -10.78
CA LEU A 293 -15.92 15.25 -12.18
C LEU A 293 -17.18 16.00 -12.63
N ILE A 294 -18.26 15.97 -11.85
CA ILE A 294 -19.51 16.68 -12.17
C ILE A 294 -19.31 18.20 -12.14
N ASN A 295 -18.58 18.74 -11.15
CA ASN A 295 -18.25 20.16 -11.10
C ASN A 295 -17.45 20.61 -12.32
N ASN A 296 -16.48 19.81 -12.77
CA ASN A 296 -15.74 20.11 -13.99
C ASN A 296 -16.67 20.11 -15.21
N ALA A 297 -17.56 19.12 -15.33
CA ALA A 297 -18.54 19.05 -16.41
C ALA A 297 -19.44 20.31 -16.45
N ILE A 298 -20.03 20.72 -15.31
CA ILE A 298 -20.88 21.93 -15.22
C ILE A 298 -20.08 23.21 -15.50
N LYS A 299 -18.81 23.24 -15.09
CA LYS A 299 -17.94 24.40 -15.32
C LYS A 299 -17.69 24.61 -16.83
N PHE A 300 -17.38 23.55 -17.56
CA PHE A 300 -16.91 23.61 -18.95
C PHE A 300 -17.99 23.36 -20.02
N THR A 301 -19.22 23.06 -19.57
CA THR A 301 -20.39 22.99 -20.45
C THR A 301 -21.05 24.37 -20.57
N GLU A 302 -21.41 24.73 -21.80
CA GLU A 302 -22.13 25.98 -22.14
C GLU A 302 -23.64 25.85 -21.83
N GLU A 303 -24.37 26.97 -21.88
CA GLU A 303 -25.83 26.97 -21.67
C GLU A 303 -26.54 26.06 -22.69
N ASN A 304 -27.62 25.40 -22.28
CA ASN A 304 -28.35 24.37 -23.04
C ASN A 304 -27.56 23.08 -23.33
N GLY A 305 -26.36 22.93 -22.75
CA GLY A 305 -25.61 21.69 -22.81
C GLY A 305 -26.25 20.57 -21.98
N LYS A 306 -25.72 19.36 -22.17
CA LYS A 306 -26.11 18.14 -21.49
C LYS A 306 -24.94 17.48 -20.78
N ILE A 307 -25.19 17.00 -19.57
CA ILE A 307 -24.30 16.18 -18.77
C ILE A 307 -25.01 14.87 -18.43
N THR A 308 -24.31 13.75 -18.53
CA THR A 308 -24.83 12.42 -18.22
C THR A 308 -23.87 11.67 -17.30
N VAL A 309 -24.39 11.21 -16.17
CA VAL A 309 -23.67 10.30 -15.26
C VAL A 309 -24.16 8.89 -15.52
N GLU A 310 -23.29 8.01 -16.01
CA GLU A 310 -23.63 6.65 -16.40
C GLU A 310 -22.87 5.64 -15.53
N VAL A 311 -23.57 4.62 -15.03
CA VAL A 311 -22.98 3.48 -14.33
C VAL A 311 -23.19 2.21 -15.15
N LYS A 312 -22.09 1.58 -15.56
CA LYS A 312 -22.09 0.26 -16.20
C LYS A 312 -21.47 -0.78 -15.30
N VAL A 313 -22.20 -1.87 -15.11
CA VAL A 313 -21.69 -3.09 -14.50
C VAL A 313 -20.84 -3.85 -15.53
N LEU A 314 -19.59 -4.14 -15.18
CA LEU A 314 -18.71 -5.06 -15.90
C LEU A 314 -18.51 -6.32 -15.03
N GLU A 315 -17.91 -7.38 -15.58
CA GLU A 315 -17.71 -8.67 -14.88
C GLU A 315 -17.08 -8.52 -13.48
N ASN A 316 -15.93 -7.84 -13.38
CA ASN A 316 -15.18 -7.71 -12.13
C ASN A 316 -15.04 -6.24 -11.66
N LYS A 317 -15.69 -5.30 -12.34
CA LYS A 317 -15.58 -3.87 -12.06
C LYS A 317 -16.91 -3.18 -12.32
N VAL A 318 -17.13 -2.03 -11.68
CA VAL A 318 -18.16 -1.07 -12.04
C VAL A 318 -17.47 0.09 -12.72
N ARG A 319 -17.94 0.48 -13.91
CA ARG A 319 -17.46 1.67 -14.60
C ARG A 319 -18.45 2.80 -14.39
N ILE A 320 -17.99 3.89 -13.81
CA ILE A 320 -18.76 5.14 -13.71
C ILE A 320 -18.18 6.12 -14.71
N SER A 321 -19.04 6.87 -15.38
CA SER A 321 -18.63 7.89 -16.33
C SER A 321 -19.44 9.16 -16.20
N VAL A 322 -18.75 10.29 -16.40
CA VAL A 322 -19.36 11.62 -16.48
C VAL A 322 -19.09 12.14 -17.88
N VAL A 323 -20.16 12.30 -18.65
CA VAL A 323 -20.13 12.72 -20.06
C VAL A 323 -20.72 14.12 -20.15
N ASP A 324 -19.96 15.05 -20.72
CA ASP A 324 -20.39 16.42 -20.98
C ASP A 324 -20.36 16.75 -22.47
N THR A 325 -21.06 17.82 -22.84
CA THR A 325 -21.12 18.37 -24.20
C THR A 325 -20.45 19.75 -24.26
N GLY A 326 -19.45 19.96 -23.40
CA GLY A 326 -18.74 21.23 -23.29
C GLY A 326 -17.68 21.46 -24.37
N ILE A 327 -16.78 22.40 -24.09
CA ILE A 327 -15.74 22.83 -25.03
C ILE A 327 -14.76 21.73 -25.46
N GLY A 328 -14.67 20.63 -24.72
CA GLY A 328 -13.73 19.53 -24.96
C GLY A 328 -12.29 19.87 -24.59
N ILE A 329 -11.37 18.95 -24.90
CA ILE A 329 -9.94 19.02 -24.61
C ILE A 329 -9.18 18.67 -25.90
N THR A 330 -8.06 19.34 -26.15
CA THR A 330 -7.17 19.05 -27.28
C THR A 330 -6.52 17.67 -27.13
N LYS A 331 -6.20 17.02 -28.26
CA LYS A 331 -5.58 15.67 -28.22
C LYS A 331 -4.23 15.68 -27.50
N GLU A 332 -3.49 16.79 -27.54
CA GLU A 332 -2.22 16.94 -26.83
C GLU A 332 -2.38 17.07 -25.30
N ASP A 333 -3.51 17.60 -24.83
CA ASP A 333 -3.74 17.88 -23.41
C ASP A 333 -4.47 16.74 -22.68
N VAL A 334 -5.22 15.89 -23.39
CA VAL A 334 -5.94 14.74 -22.80
C VAL A 334 -5.03 13.86 -21.92
N PRO A 335 -3.80 13.47 -22.32
CA PRO A 335 -2.92 12.68 -21.45
C PRO A 335 -2.47 13.42 -20.19
N LYS A 336 -2.44 14.76 -20.23
CA LYS A 336 -1.87 15.62 -19.18
C LYS A 336 -2.91 16.10 -18.17
N VAL A 337 -4.21 15.91 -18.40
CA VAL A 337 -5.27 16.45 -17.52
C VAL A 337 -5.23 15.90 -16.09
N PHE A 338 -4.59 14.76 -15.88
CA PHE A 338 -4.40 14.16 -14.55
C PHE A 338 -3.06 14.53 -13.90
N GLU A 339 -2.20 15.27 -14.60
CA GLU A 339 -0.96 15.79 -14.04
C GLU A 339 -1.23 16.94 -13.07
N ARG A 340 -0.34 17.11 -12.09
CA ARG A 340 -0.49 18.11 -11.04
C ARG A 340 -0.16 19.50 -11.59
N PHE A 341 -0.96 20.49 -11.21
CA PHE A 341 -0.80 21.91 -11.59
C PHE A 341 -0.98 22.17 -13.09
N VAL A 342 -1.40 21.18 -13.86
CA VAL A 342 -1.69 21.34 -15.29
C VAL A 342 -3.11 21.88 -15.45
N GLN A 343 -3.24 22.88 -16.32
CA GLN A 343 -4.51 23.48 -16.76
C GLN A 343 -4.49 23.44 -18.29
N GLY A 344 -5.58 22.98 -18.93
CA GLY A 344 -5.65 22.84 -20.40
C GLY A 344 -5.41 24.17 -21.11
N GLY A 345 -4.62 24.17 -22.19
CA GLY A 345 -4.10 25.38 -22.81
C GLY A 345 -5.11 26.21 -23.63
N ASN A 346 -4.83 27.52 -23.75
CA ASN A 346 -5.41 28.52 -24.66
C ASN A 346 -6.95 28.73 -24.65
N ILE A 347 -7.57 28.75 -23.47
CA ILE A 347 -8.94 29.26 -23.30
C ILE A 347 -8.90 30.50 -22.40
N ASP A 348 -9.78 31.47 -22.65
CA ASP A 348 -9.85 32.79 -22.01
C ASP A 348 -9.54 32.76 -20.48
N PRO A 349 -8.65 33.63 -19.96
CA PRO A 349 -8.36 33.78 -18.53
C PRO A 349 -9.61 33.97 -17.64
N ALA A 350 -10.72 34.47 -18.20
CA ALA A 350 -11.98 34.62 -17.48
C ALA A 350 -12.62 33.27 -17.07
N VAL A 351 -12.36 32.19 -17.81
CA VAL A 351 -12.86 30.81 -17.55
C VAL A 351 -11.91 30.04 -16.60
N HIS A 352 -10.68 30.54 -16.40
CA HIS A 352 -9.58 29.93 -15.64
C HIS A 352 -9.63 30.14 -14.12
N LYS A 353 -10.70 29.69 -13.44
CA LYS A 353 -10.75 29.65 -11.95
C LYS A 353 -10.48 28.24 -11.39
N GLY A 354 -9.27 27.70 -11.54
CA GLY A 354 -8.87 26.41 -10.93
C GLY A 354 -7.37 26.36 -10.59
N ILE A 355 -6.94 25.43 -9.73
CA ILE A 355 -5.51 25.25 -9.35
C ILE A 355 -4.86 24.08 -10.12
N GLY A 356 -5.62 23.30 -10.90
CA GLY A 356 -5.07 22.14 -11.62
C GLY A 356 -4.74 20.95 -10.70
N LEU A 357 -5.43 20.87 -9.55
CA LEU A 357 -5.19 19.83 -8.54
C LEU A 357 -6.31 18.78 -8.46
N GLY A 358 -7.53 19.13 -8.87
CA GLY A 358 -8.71 18.29 -8.71
C GLY A 358 -8.54 16.91 -9.35
N LEU A 359 -8.25 16.85 -10.66
CA LEU A 359 -8.13 15.59 -11.39
C LEU A 359 -6.95 14.72 -10.93
N SER A 360 -5.85 15.32 -10.47
CA SER A 360 -4.73 14.58 -9.89
C SER A 360 -5.10 13.88 -8.57
N ILE A 361 -5.93 14.51 -7.73
CA ILE A 361 -6.48 13.90 -6.50
C ILE A 361 -7.47 12.80 -6.84
N VAL A 362 -8.34 13.03 -7.84
CA VAL A 362 -9.29 12.02 -8.32
C VAL A 362 -8.55 10.75 -8.76
N LYS A 363 -7.49 10.90 -9.55
CA LYS A 363 -6.69 9.78 -10.03
C LYS A 363 -6.10 8.96 -8.89
N GLU A 364 -5.47 9.60 -7.91
CA GLU A 364 -4.92 8.89 -6.77
C GLU A 364 -5.99 8.15 -5.96
N ILE A 365 -7.15 8.79 -5.71
CA ILE A 365 -8.25 8.15 -4.97
C ILE A 365 -8.71 6.89 -5.72
N VAL A 366 -8.95 6.97 -7.03
CA VAL A 366 -9.40 5.84 -7.85
C VAL A 366 -8.34 4.72 -7.85
N GLU A 367 -7.07 5.05 -8.08
CA GLU A 367 -5.97 4.06 -8.09
C GLU A 367 -5.80 3.38 -6.73
N LYS A 368 -5.94 4.12 -5.61
CA LYS A 368 -5.93 3.54 -4.25
C LYS A 368 -7.10 2.60 -3.96
N HIS A 369 -8.21 2.74 -4.68
CA HIS A 369 -9.34 1.81 -4.64
C HIS A 369 -9.14 0.60 -5.57
N GLY A 370 -7.98 0.46 -6.22
CA GLY A 370 -7.72 -0.61 -7.20
C GLY A 370 -8.42 -0.38 -8.54
N GLY A 371 -8.82 0.87 -8.80
CA GLY A 371 -9.48 1.32 -10.01
C GLY A 371 -8.51 1.88 -11.05
N GLU A 372 -9.10 2.29 -12.17
CA GLU A 372 -8.42 2.98 -13.28
C GLU A 372 -9.27 4.20 -13.64
N ILE A 373 -8.64 5.30 -14.05
CA ILE A 373 -9.31 6.51 -14.53
C ILE A 373 -8.69 6.97 -15.85
N TRP A 374 -9.52 7.41 -16.79
CA TRP A 374 -9.09 7.99 -18.06
C TRP A 374 -10.11 8.99 -18.59
N ALA A 375 -9.74 9.70 -19.65
CA ALA A 375 -10.62 10.65 -20.33
C ALA A 375 -10.57 10.46 -21.84
N GLU A 376 -11.71 10.64 -22.49
CA GLU A 376 -11.85 10.74 -23.95
C GLU A 376 -12.50 12.10 -24.24
N SER A 377 -11.90 12.91 -25.11
CA SER A 377 -12.42 14.25 -25.37
C SER A 377 -12.08 14.71 -26.77
N GLN A 378 -12.95 15.55 -27.33
CA GLN A 378 -12.76 16.21 -28.61
C GLN A 378 -13.21 17.66 -28.49
N MET A 379 -12.35 18.58 -28.96
CA MET A 379 -12.66 20.02 -29.00
C MET A 379 -13.98 20.29 -29.73
N GLY A 380 -14.84 21.09 -29.11
CA GLY A 380 -16.16 21.49 -29.61
C GLY A 380 -17.25 20.41 -29.53
N VAL A 381 -16.94 19.21 -29.02
CA VAL A 381 -17.90 18.09 -28.89
C VAL A 381 -18.20 17.78 -27.42
N GLY A 382 -17.20 17.88 -26.55
CA GLY A 382 -17.32 17.61 -25.11
C GLY A 382 -16.30 16.59 -24.62
N SER A 383 -16.38 16.27 -23.33
CA SER A 383 -15.48 15.32 -22.68
C SER A 383 -16.23 14.17 -22.01
N LYS A 384 -15.55 13.03 -21.91
CA LYS A 384 -16.02 11.84 -21.22
C LYS A 384 -14.94 11.39 -20.26
N PHE A 385 -15.22 11.51 -18.97
CA PHE A 385 -14.35 11.00 -17.93
C PHE A 385 -14.87 9.66 -17.44
N TYR A 386 -14.00 8.68 -17.37
CA TYR A 386 -14.31 7.32 -16.96
C TYR A 386 -13.47 6.94 -15.76
N PHE A 387 -14.07 6.28 -14.77
CA PHE A 387 -13.31 5.55 -13.78
C PHE A 387 -13.95 4.21 -13.46
N THR A 388 -13.13 3.24 -13.07
CA THR A 388 -13.60 1.92 -12.65
C THR A 388 -13.33 1.68 -11.17
N LEU A 389 -14.25 0.99 -10.51
CA LEU A 389 -14.05 0.47 -9.16
C LEU A 389 -14.22 -1.05 -9.17
N PRO A 390 -13.43 -1.82 -8.41
CA PRO A 390 -13.60 -3.27 -8.32
C PRO A 390 -15.00 -3.64 -7.85
N ARG A 391 -15.67 -4.53 -8.58
CA ARG A 391 -16.93 -5.14 -8.17
C ARG A 391 -16.59 -6.36 -7.32
N PHE A 392 -17.23 -6.50 -6.17
CA PHE A 392 -17.08 -7.72 -5.37
C PHE A 392 -17.88 -8.85 -6.05
N HIS A 393 -17.22 -9.70 -6.85
CA HIS A 393 -17.82 -10.89 -7.47
C HIS A 393 -17.39 -12.15 -6.74
N ALA A 394 -18.30 -12.78 -5.99
CA ALA A 394 -18.03 -14.01 -5.23
C ALA A 394 -17.68 -15.23 -6.11
N VAL A 395 -17.92 -15.15 -7.43
CA VAL A 395 -17.94 -16.33 -8.33
C VAL A 395 -16.57 -16.70 -8.92
N ASN A 396 -15.60 -15.79 -8.99
CA ASN A 396 -14.27 -16.08 -9.57
C ASN A 396 -13.25 -16.67 -8.56
N VAL A 397 -13.72 -17.25 -7.45
CA VAL A 397 -12.86 -17.80 -6.38
C VAL A 397 -12.69 -19.32 -6.45
N LEU A 398 -13.49 -20.04 -7.23
CA LEU A 398 -13.42 -21.50 -7.25
C LEU A 398 -12.25 -22.03 -8.08
N GLU A 399 -11.27 -22.64 -7.41
CA GLU A 399 -10.18 -23.35 -8.07
C GLU A 399 -10.69 -24.55 -8.88
N LYS A 400 -9.95 -24.90 -9.94
CA LYS A 400 -10.28 -25.99 -10.87
C LYS A 400 -10.56 -27.31 -10.15
N ASN A 401 -9.77 -27.64 -9.13
CA ASN A 401 -9.92 -28.86 -8.34
C ASN A 401 -11.23 -28.91 -7.53
N ILE A 402 -11.75 -27.76 -7.08
CA ILE A 402 -13.02 -27.68 -6.35
C ILE A 402 -14.18 -27.78 -7.33
N LYS A 403 -14.06 -27.16 -8.51
CA LYS A 403 -15.04 -27.29 -9.59
C LYS A 403 -15.22 -28.74 -10.04
N GLU A 404 -14.13 -29.48 -10.22
CA GLU A 404 -14.16 -30.90 -10.59
C GLU A 404 -14.82 -31.77 -9.51
N LYS A 405 -14.56 -31.50 -8.22
CA LYS A 405 -15.21 -32.21 -7.12
C LYS A 405 -16.70 -31.91 -6.99
N ILE A 406 -17.10 -30.64 -7.13
CA ILE A 406 -18.52 -30.26 -7.16
C ILE A 406 -19.20 -30.96 -8.34
N LYS A 407 -18.56 -31.00 -9.51
CA LYS A 407 -19.08 -31.69 -10.69
C LYS A 407 -19.32 -33.17 -10.43
N ASN A 408 -18.35 -33.90 -9.87
CA ASN A 408 -18.49 -35.32 -9.56
C ASN A 408 -19.63 -35.59 -8.55
N LEU A 409 -19.75 -34.75 -7.51
CA LEU A 409 -20.82 -34.88 -6.51
C LEU A 409 -22.22 -34.62 -7.10
N LEU A 410 -22.32 -33.65 -8.02
CA LEU A 410 -23.57 -33.37 -8.73
C LEU A 410 -23.92 -34.48 -9.74
N GLU A 411 -22.92 -35.08 -10.40
CA GLU A 411 -23.11 -36.26 -11.26
C GLU A 411 -23.66 -37.47 -10.47
N GLU A 412 -23.27 -37.60 -9.20
CA GLU A 412 -23.80 -38.60 -8.25
C GLU A 412 -25.16 -38.21 -7.63
N ARG A 413 -25.79 -37.12 -8.08
CA ARG A 413 -27.05 -36.56 -7.56
C ARG A 413 -27.01 -36.21 -6.06
N ILE A 414 -25.84 -35.84 -5.55
CA ILE A 414 -25.68 -35.34 -4.18
C ILE A 414 -25.76 -33.80 -4.21
N PRO A 415 -26.70 -33.16 -3.50
CA PRO A 415 -26.74 -31.70 -3.41
C PRO A 415 -25.50 -31.18 -2.67
N VAL A 416 -24.97 -30.03 -3.08
CA VAL A 416 -23.69 -29.52 -2.54
C VAL A 416 -23.87 -28.11 -2.01
N ASN A 417 -23.50 -27.85 -0.77
CA ASN A 417 -23.34 -26.49 -0.26
C ASN A 417 -21.85 -26.14 -0.22
N LEU A 418 -21.50 -24.96 -0.69
CA LEU A 418 -20.15 -24.43 -0.74
C LEU A 418 -20.08 -23.21 0.17
N ILE A 419 -19.14 -23.21 1.10
CA ILE A 419 -18.92 -22.10 2.02
C ILE A 419 -17.55 -21.50 1.69
N ASN A 420 -17.54 -20.22 1.29
CA ASN A 420 -16.34 -19.48 0.95
C ASN A 420 -16.03 -18.45 2.03
N LEU A 421 -14.90 -18.57 2.70
CA LEU A 421 -14.34 -17.59 3.62
C LEU A 421 -13.17 -16.86 2.94
N PHE A 422 -13.18 -15.53 2.93
CA PHE A 422 -12.19 -14.71 2.23
C PHE A 422 -11.71 -13.54 3.10
N ILE A 423 -10.40 -13.48 3.35
CA ILE A 423 -9.74 -12.36 4.01
C ILE A 423 -9.41 -11.29 2.98
N VAL A 424 -10.09 -10.13 3.07
CA VAL A 424 -9.86 -9.01 2.16
C VAL A 424 -8.48 -8.39 2.42
N ASN A 425 -7.79 -7.98 1.35
CA ASN A 425 -6.45 -7.38 1.42
C ASN A 425 -5.42 -8.22 2.19
N TYR A 426 -5.43 -9.56 1.96
CA TYR A 426 -4.54 -10.54 2.61
C TYR A 426 -3.05 -10.13 2.65
N ALA A 427 -2.54 -9.49 1.60
CA ALA A 427 -1.14 -9.04 1.54
C ALA A 427 -0.82 -7.89 2.52
N GLU A 428 -1.76 -6.99 2.75
CA GLU A 428 -1.62 -5.90 3.73
C GLU A 428 -1.93 -6.41 5.14
N PHE A 429 -2.93 -7.27 5.26
CA PHE A 429 -3.26 -8.00 6.48
C PHE A 429 -2.04 -8.77 7.04
N LYS A 430 -1.32 -9.48 6.18
CA LYS A 430 -0.06 -10.17 6.49
C LYS A 430 1.00 -9.25 7.14
N LYS A 431 1.04 -7.98 6.75
CA LYS A 431 2.01 -7.02 7.31
C LYS A 431 1.59 -6.47 8.67
N ARG A 432 0.28 -6.47 8.96
CA ARG A 432 -0.29 -5.95 10.22
C ARG A 432 -0.31 -7.00 11.32
N VAL A 433 -0.49 -8.25 10.94
CA VAL A 433 -0.49 -9.38 11.85
C VAL A 433 0.91 -9.95 11.84
N ASP A 434 1.62 -9.82 12.95
CA ASP A 434 2.98 -10.32 13.16
C ASP A 434 3.01 -11.87 13.24
N VAL A 435 2.35 -12.52 12.28
CA VAL A 435 2.16 -13.97 12.15
C VAL A 435 2.46 -14.32 10.70
N GLY A 436 3.38 -15.26 10.47
CA GLY A 436 3.76 -15.70 9.13
C GLY A 436 2.58 -16.31 8.36
N SER A 437 2.56 -16.18 7.03
CA SER A 437 1.47 -16.67 6.16
C SER A 437 1.14 -18.15 6.33
N GLN A 438 2.15 -18.98 6.59
CA GLN A 438 1.96 -20.41 6.83
C GLN A 438 1.25 -20.68 8.16
N GLN A 439 1.62 -19.96 9.22
CA GLN A 439 1.01 -20.10 10.54
C GLN A 439 -0.46 -19.67 10.54
N LEU A 440 -0.77 -18.52 9.92
CA LEU A 440 -2.15 -18.05 9.79
C LEU A 440 -3.04 -19.04 9.01
N ASN A 441 -2.51 -19.62 7.92
CA ASN A 441 -3.24 -20.63 7.15
C ASN A 441 -3.51 -21.89 7.97
N GLN A 442 -2.54 -22.31 8.79
CA GLN A 442 -2.66 -23.44 9.70
C GLN A 442 -3.68 -23.18 10.82
N ASP A 443 -3.61 -22.02 11.47
CA ASP A 443 -4.52 -21.66 12.55
C ASP A 443 -5.98 -21.58 12.06
N LEU A 444 -6.21 -21.02 10.88
CA LEU A 444 -7.54 -20.96 10.27
C LEU A 444 -8.04 -22.35 9.85
N LYS A 445 -7.15 -23.23 9.39
CA LYS A 445 -7.49 -24.62 9.13
C LYS A 445 -7.93 -25.34 10.41
N GLU A 446 -7.21 -25.16 11.51
CA GLU A 446 -7.56 -25.73 12.81
C GLU A 446 -8.91 -25.21 13.34
N ILE A 447 -9.23 -23.93 13.08
CA ILE A 447 -10.54 -23.35 13.39
C ILE A 447 -11.66 -24.05 12.63
N ILE A 448 -11.45 -24.30 11.34
CA ILE A 448 -12.43 -24.99 10.48
C ILE A 448 -12.60 -26.45 10.94
N ASP A 449 -11.50 -27.17 11.18
CA ASP A 449 -11.53 -28.56 11.63
C ASP A 449 -12.24 -28.69 12.97
N ALA A 450 -11.98 -27.76 13.90
CA ALA A 450 -12.63 -27.77 15.20
C ALA A 450 -14.12 -27.38 15.14
N ALA A 451 -14.51 -26.49 14.22
CA ALA A 451 -15.92 -26.22 13.94
C ALA A 451 -16.62 -27.47 13.38
N PHE A 452 -15.91 -28.22 12.55
CA PHE A 452 -16.45 -29.42 11.92
C PHE A 452 -16.69 -30.57 12.92
N VAL A 453 -15.78 -30.77 13.87
CA VAL A 453 -15.94 -31.77 14.94
C VAL A 453 -17.20 -31.50 15.76
N GLU A 454 -17.48 -30.24 16.08
CA GLU A 454 -18.66 -29.85 16.87
C GLU A 454 -19.96 -29.94 16.06
N PHE A 455 -19.91 -29.62 14.76
CA PHE A 455 -21.00 -29.90 13.84
C PHE A 455 -21.39 -31.40 13.83
N CYS A 456 -20.40 -32.29 13.67
CA CYS A 456 -20.63 -33.73 13.63
C CYS A 456 -21.25 -34.25 14.94
N LYS A 457 -20.82 -33.71 16.09
CA LYS A 457 -21.41 -34.04 17.41
C LYS A 457 -22.90 -33.68 17.50
N LYS A 458 -23.29 -32.52 16.96
CA LYS A 458 -24.67 -32.03 17.04
C LYS A 458 -25.62 -32.78 16.11
N TYR A 459 -25.20 -33.07 14.88
CA TYR A 459 -26.07 -33.64 13.84
C TYR A 459 -25.97 -35.17 13.69
N LYS A 460 -25.13 -35.85 14.49
CA LYS A 460 -24.93 -37.33 14.46
C LYS A 460 -24.71 -37.90 13.05
N ALA A 461 -24.19 -37.09 12.13
CA ALA A 461 -23.90 -37.49 10.77
C ALA A 461 -22.45 -37.95 10.64
N PRO A 462 -22.13 -38.93 9.78
CA PRO A 462 -20.74 -39.18 9.39
C PRO A 462 -20.16 -37.91 8.77
N PRO A 463 -18.85 -37.62 8.98
CA PRO A 463 -18.26 -36.40 8.46
C PRO A 463 -18.42 -36.39 6.93
N PRO A 464 -19.17 -35.43 6.33
CA PRO A 464 -19.12 -35.26 4.88
C PRO A 464 -17.67 -34.99 4.49
N GLN A 465 -17.21 -35.50 3.34
CA GLN A 465 -15.85 -35.22 2.86
C GLN A 465 -15.68 -33.72 2.62
N ILE A 466 -15.21 -32.99 3.62
CA ILE A 466 -14.83 -31.60 3.47
C ILE A 466 -13.54 -31.59 2.65
N THR A 467 -13.64 -31.05 1.43
CA THR A 467 -12.45 -30.53 0.78
C THR A 467 -12.32 -29.07 1.19
N SER A 468 -11.34 -28.76 2.04
CA SER A 468 -10.93 -27.41 2.33
C SER A 468 -9.71 -27.04 1.49
N TYR A 469 -9.81 -25.96 0.73
CA TYR A 469 -8.64 -25.37 0.07
C TYR A 469 -8.27 -24.08 0.78
N VAL A 470 -6.99 -23.91 1.09
CA VAL A 470 -6.46 -22.74 1.79
C VAL A 470 -5.31 -22.15 0.99
N ALA A 471 -5.53 -20.99 0.38
CA ALA A 471 -4.46 -20.21 -0.20
C ALA A 471 -4.76 -18.72 -0.19
N GLN A 472 -3.74 -17.91 0.13
CA GLN A 472 -3.78 -16.45 0.03
C GLN A 472 -4.99 -15.80 0.73
N GLY A 473 -5.42 -16.35 1.87
CA GLY A 473 -6.57 -15.83 2.62
C GLY A 473 -7.93 -16.24 2.06
N LYS A 474 -7.98 -17.15 1.07
CA LYS A 474 -9.22 -17.75 0.56
C LYS A 474 -9.38 -19.17 1.10
N TYR A 475 -10.60 -19.49 1.50
CA TYR A 475 -10.98 -20.75 2.10
C TYR A 475 -12.28 -21.20 1.48
N SER A 476 -12.28 -22.35 0.83
CA SER A 476 -13.49 -22.94 0.24
C SER A 476 -13.76 -24.28 0.89
N ILE A 477 -14.98 -24.47 1.38
CA ILE A 477 -15.44 -25.67 2.10
C ILE A 477 -16.62 -26.25 1.31
N VAL A 478 -16.45 -27.48 0.82
CA VAL A 478 -17.53 -28.23 0.14
C VAL A 478 -18.27 -29.10 1.15
N PHE A 479 -19.59 -28.97 1.19
CA PHE A 479 -20.50 -29.55 2.18
C PHE A 479 -21.64 -30.31 1.48
N PRO A 480 -21.40 -31.57 1.09
CA PRO A 480 -22.40 -32.41 0.42
C PRO A 480 -23.55 -32.80 1.35
N GLY A 481 -24.77 -32.84 0.82
CA GLY A 481 -25.95 -33.44 1.45
C GLY A 481 -26.57 -32.70 2.64
N ALA A 482 -26.05 -31.53 3.03
CA ALA A 482 -26.53 -30.82 4.22
C ALA A 482 -27.76 -29.94 3.94
N GLU A 483 -28.72 -30.00 4.87
CA GLU A 483 -29.87 -29.10 4.88
C GLU A 483 -29.48 -27.67 5.31
N ALA A 484 -30.24 -26.67 4.83
CA ALA A 484 -29.97 -25.25 5.09
C ALA A 484 -29.75 -24.88 6.58
N PRO A 485 -30.52 -25.40 7.57
CA PRO A 485 -30.28 -25.11 8.98
C PRO A 485 -28.93 -25.61 9.50
N ALA A 486 -28.46 -26.74 8.98
CA ALA A 486 -27.18 -27.34 9.34
C ALA A 486 -26.01 -26.50 8.80
N VAL A 487 -26.13 -26.01 7.57
CA VAL A 487 -25.14 -25.11 6.94
C VAL A 487 -25.06 -23.77 7.67
N VAL A 488 -26.21 -23.19 8.06
CA VAL A 488 -26.24 -21.95 8.86
C VAL A 488 -25.57 -22.13 10.22
N PHE A 489 -25.85 -23.23 10.92
CA PHE A 489 -25.21 -23.53 12.20
C PHE A 489 -23.68 -23.63 12.08
N PHE A 490 -23.18 -24.32 11.06
CA PHE A 490 -21.74 -24.43 10.81
C PHE A 490 -21.10 -23.07 10.51
N CYS A 491 -21.80 -22.20 9.77
CA CYS A 491 -21.33 -20.83 9.50
C CYS A 491 -21.26 -19.98 10.77
N ASP A 492 -22.25 -20.08 11.66
CA ASP A 492 -22.23 -19.37 12.95
C ASP A 492 -21.08 -19.83 13.84
N LEU A 493 -20.75 -21.12 13.82
CA LEU A 493 -19.63 -21.67 14.56
C LEU A 493 -18.27 -21.23 14.02
N LEU A 494 -18.12 -21.22 12.68
CA LEU A 494 -16.95 -20.66 12.02
C LEU A 494 -16.79 -19.18 12.37
N LYS A 495 -17.88 -18.41 12.35
CA LYS A 495 -17.90 -16.99 12.72
C LYS A 495 -17.37 -16.77 14.13
N GLU A 496 -17.89 -17.51 15.10
CA GLU A 496 -17.51 -17.39 16.51
C GLU A 496 -16.03 -17.71 16.73
N ARG A 497 -15.57 -18.85 16.20
CA ARG A 497 -14.19 -19.32 16.41
C ARG A 497 -13.17 -18.42 15.71
N THR A 498 -13.47 -18.00 14.48
CA THR A 498 -12.67 -17.05 13.71
C THR A 498 -12.55 -15.71 14.46
N LYS A 499 -13.67 -15.21 15.01
CA LYS A 499 -13.68 -14.01 15.86
C LYS A 499 -12.82 -14.17 17.12
N ASN A 500 -12.93 -15.30 17.81
CA ASN A 500 -12.16 -15.57 19.03
C ASN A 500 -10.65 -15.61 18.76
N TYR A 501 -10.24 -16.16 17.62
CA TYR A 501 -8.85 -16.15 17.18
C TYR A 501 -8.32 -14.73 17.00
N PHE A 502 -9.00 -13.88 16.20
CA PHE A 502 -8.55 -12.49 16.00
C PHE A 502 -8.51 -11.66 17.28
N PHE A 503 -9.43 -11.92 18.21
CA PHE A 503 -9.43 -11.28 19.52
C PHE A 503 -8.19 -11.64 20.34
N ARG A 504 -7.80 -12.93 20.40
CA ARG A 504 -6.60 -13.39 21.11
C ARG A 504 -5.33 -12.74 20.58
N HIS A 505 -5.24 -12.54 19.27
CA HIS A 505 -4.09 -11.92 18.62
C HIS A 505 -4.14 -10.38 18.57
N LYS A 506 -5.12 -9.73 19.23
CA LYS A 506 -5.29 -8.27 19.30
C LYS A 506 -5.40 -7.58 17.93
N ILE A 507 -5.93 -8.27 16.92
CA ILE A 507 -5.98 -7.75 15.55
C ILE A 507 -7.27 -6.94 15.38
N LYS A 508 -7.15 -5.63 15.13
CA LYS A 508 -8.27 -4.67 15.18
C LYS A 508 -9.00 -4.43 13.85
N ASP A 509 -8.39 -4.79 12.72
CA ASP A 509 -8.89 -4.47 11.37
C ASP A 509 -8.73 -5.69 10.41
N VAL A 510 -9.74 -6.57 10.29
CA VAL A 510 -9.64 -7.85 9.52
C VAL A 510 -10.92 -8.16 8.72
N PHE A 511 -11.08 -7.69 7.50
CA PHE A 511 -12.32 -7.99 6.79
C PHE A 511 -12.37 -9.45 6.32
N ILE A 512 -13.39 -10.21 6.77
CA ILE A 512 -13.57 -11.62 6.40
C ILE A 512 -14.94 -11.84 5.79
N ALA A 513 -15.03 -11.90 4.46
CA ALA A 513 -16.27 -12.25 3.80
C ALA A 513 -16.54 -13.76 3.93
N LEU A 514 -17.72 -14.14 4.42
CA LEU A 514 -18.22 -15.52 4.38
C LEU A 514 -19.43 -15.57 3.43
N GLY A 515 -19.33 -16.35 2.37
CA GLY A 515 -20.41 -16.59 1.42
C GLY A 515 -20.84 -18.05 1.45
N ILE A 516 -22.14 -18.31 1.28
CA ILE A 516 -22.69 -19.66 1.11
C ILE A 516 -23.26 -19.74 -0.31
N LEU A 517 -22.92 -20.81 -1.03
CA LEU A 517 -23.37 -21.12 -2.38
C LEU A 517 -23.97 -22.53 -2.36
N SER A 518 -25.24 -22.69 -2.69
CA SER A 518 -25.90 -24.01 -2.70
C SER A 518 -26.16 -24.48 -4.13
N TYR A 519 -25.81 -25.73 -4.44
CA TYR A 519 -26.00 -26.40 -5.72
C TYR A 519 -27.00 -27.56 -5.56
N SER A 520 -28.09 -27.52 -6.32
CA SER A 520 -29.13 -28.57 -6.38
C SER A 520 -28.91 -29.51 -7.58
N THR A 521 -29.47 -30.71 -7.53
CA THR A 521 -29.31 -31.79 -8.51
C THR A 521 -30.44 -31.84 -9.54
N THR A 522 -31.38 -30.90 -9.51
CA THR A 522 -32.45 -30.77 -10.50
C THR A 522 -31.94 -30.05 -11.74
N GLN A 523 -31.68 -30.81 -12.81
CA GLN A 523 -31.57 -30.26 -14.16
C GLN A 523 -32.93 -29.67 -14.55
N ASP A 524 -32.96 -28.38 -14.88
CA ASP A 524 -33.94 -27.84 -15.82
C ASP A 524 -33.20 -26.91 -16.81
N GLU A 525 -33.48 -27.15 -18.08
CA GLU A 525 -32.93 -26.43 -19.24
C GLU A 525 -33.47 -24.99 -19.27
N GLY A 526 -32.82 -24.09 -18.53
CA GLY A 526 -33.13 -22.67 -18.54
C GLY A 526 -32.34 -22.00 -17.43
N GLY A 527 -31.30 -21.25 -17.82
CA GLY A 527 -30.28 -20.67 -16.93
C GLY A 527 -30.81 -20.26 -15.56
N VAL A 528 -30.36 -20.98 -14.53
CA VAL A 528 -30.81 -20.73 -13.16
C VAL A 528 -29.97 -19.58 -12.59
N ASP A 529 -30.64 -18.47 -12.33
CA ASP A 529 -30.19 -17.43 -11.43
C ASP A 529 -30.29 -17.98 -10.01
N PHE A 530 -29.16 -18.15 -9.33
CA PHE A 530 -29.09 -18.73 -7.99
C PHE A 530 -29.00 -17.59 -6.98
N PRO A 531 -29.95 -17.45 -6.03
CA PRO A 531 -29.87 -16.40 -5.01
C PRO A 531 -28.69 -16.70 -4.08
N VAL A 532 -27.59 -15.98 -4.29
CA VAL A 532 -26.45 -15.96 -3.38
C VAL A 532 -26.91 -15.25 -2.10
N ASN A 533 -27.29 -16.01 -1.07
CA ASN A 533 -27.55 -15.43 0.23
C ASN A 533 -26.22 -15.28 0.99
N VAL A 534 -25.49 -14.20 0.68
CA VAL A 534 -24.27 -13.84 1.41
C VAL A 534 -24.68 -13.40 2.82
N LYS A 535 -24.61 -14.31 3.80
CA LYS A 535 -24.59 -13.90 5.21
C LYS A 535 -23.21 -13.36 5.54
N GLU A 536 -23.01 -12.07 5.31
CA GLU A 536 -21.74 -11.39 5.53
C GLU A 536 -21.29 -11.46 7.00
N ILE A 537 -20.02 -11.83 7.18
CA ILE A 537 -19.30 -11.63 8.43
C ILE A 537 -18.42 -10.40 8.22
N TYR A 538 -18.48 -9.44 9.14
CA TYR A 538 -17.54 -8.33 9.22
C TYR A 538 -16.63 -8.58 10.41
N ILE A 539 -15.30 -8.45 10.24
CA ILE A 539 -14.37 -8.37 11.37
C ILE A 539 -13.59 -7.04 11.28
N GLY A 540 -14.11 -6.00 11.94
CA GLY A 540 -13.53 -4.64 12.01
C GLY A 540 -14.12 -3.71 10.94
N SER A 541 -14.37 -2.42 11.14
CA SER A 541 -14.11 -1.45 12.23
C SER A 541 -15.22 -1.34 13.29
N GLU A 542 -16.30 -2.12 13.18
CA GLU A 542 -17.36 -2.22 14.21
C GLU A 542 -17.08 -3.33 15.23
N MET A 543 -15.92 -3.29 15.88
CA MET A 543 -15.74 -4.06 17.12
C MET A 543 -16.63 -3.45 18.21
N ARG A 544 -17.91 -3.79 18.21
CA ARG A 544 -18.75 -3.51 19.38
C ARG A 544 -18.16 -4.29 20.55
N ARG A 545 -17.67 -3.52 21.52
CA ARG A 545 -16.86 -3.97 22.66
C ARG A 545 -17.56 -5.01 23.53
N TYR A 546 -18.88 -5.21 23.36
CA TYR A 546 -19.73 -5.99 24.26
C TYR A 546 -20.84 -6.78 23.53
N LYS A 547 -21.15 -7.98 24.03
CA LYS A 547 -22.26 -8.83 23.58
C LYS A 547 -23.61 -8.17 23.90
N ARG A 548 -24.55 -8.15 22.93
CA ARG A 548 -25.94 -7.71 23.13
C ARG A 548 -26.81 -8.89 23.55
N ILE A 549 -27.72 -8.65 24.49
CA ILE A 549 -28.70 -9.58 25.02
C ILE A 549 -30.07 -8.99 24.74
N ASP A 550 -31.01 -9.77 24.20
CA ASP A 550 -32.43 -9.40 24.10
C ASP A 550 -32.98 -9.28 25.52
N TYR A 551 -32.88 -8.08 26.06
CA TYR A 551 -33.21 -7.73 27.41
C TYR A 551 -34.14 -6.53 27.35
N LYS A 552 -35.43 -6.79 27.47
CA LYS A 552 -36.49 -5.78 27.42
C LYS A 552 -36.74 -5.26 28.82
N THR A 553 -36.34 -4.03 29.06
CA THR A 553 -36.56 -3.32 30.32
C THR A 553 -37.03 -1.90 30.06
N ASN A 554 -37.59 -1.28 31.09
CA ASN A 554 -37.97 0.12 31.06
C ASN A 554 -36.71 0.98 31.18
N MET A 555 -36.62 1.97 30.30
CA MET A 555 -35.57 2.97 30.28
C MET A 555 -36.17 4.37 30.20
N THR A 556 -35.68 5.27 31.04
CA THR A 556 -36.00 6.69 30.98
C THR A 556 -34.87 7.44 30.28
N LEU A 557 -35.19 8.15 29.21
CA LEU A 557 -34.33 9.10 28.53
C LEU A 557 -34.47 10.48 29.19
N LEU A 558 -33.34 11.13 29.47
CA LEU A 558 -33.25 12.53 29.88
C LEU A 558 -32.54 13.29 28.75
N THR A 559 -33.31 14.02 27.96
CA THR A 559 -32.79 14.82 26.84
C THR A 559 -32.06 16.07 27.33
N ALA A 560 -31.26 16.70 26.46
CA ALA A 560 -30.58 17.96 26.77
C ALA A 560 -31.55 19.11 27.11
N ALA A 561 -32.82 19.01 26.69
CA ALA A 561 -33.89 19.95 27.01
C ALA A 561 -34.57 19.67 28.37
N GLY A 562 -34.16 18.64 29.11
CA GLY A 562 -34.70 18.28 30.43
C GLY A 562 -35.98 17.45 30.40
N GLU A 563 -36.46 17.05 29.22
CA GLU A 563 -37.63 16.20 29.06
C GLU A 563 -37.31 14.76 29.49
N LYS A 564 -38.22 14.16 30.29
CA LYS A 564 -38.14 12.76 30.72
C LYS A 564 -39.11 11.93 29.89
N GLU A 565 -38.58 10.94 29.19
CA GLU A 565 -39.39 10.06 28.36
C GLU A 565 -39.12 8.58 28.66
N ASN A 566 -40.18 7.81 28.85
CA ASN A 566 -40.10 6.40 29.18
C ASN A 566 -40.26 5.56 27.92
N ILE A 567 -39.34 4.62 27.73
CA ILE A 567 -39.26 3.75 26.56
C ILE A 567 -38.85 2.34 26.98
N GLN A 568 -39.10 1.37 26.11
CA GLN A 568 -38.69 -0.01 26.33
C GLN A 568 -37.46 -0.35 25.47
N THR A 569 -36.50 -1.05 26.06
CA THR A 569 -35.32 -1.52 25.33
C THR A 569 -35.67 -2.71 24.43
N ILE A 570 -35.00 -2.79 23.28
CA ILE A 570 -34.99 -3.97 22.40
C ILE A 570 -33.87 -4.92 22.82
N ASP A 571 -32.68 -4.38 23.07
CA ASP A 571 -31.54 -5.17 23.51
C ASP A 571 -30.60 -4.29 24.35
N VAL A 572 -29.78 -4.93 25.19
CA VAL A 572 -28.80 -4.27 26.06
C VAL A 572 -27.47 -5.00 26.00
N SER A 573 -26.37 -4.26 26.09
CA SER A 573 -25.01 -4.75 26.24
C SER A 573 -24.29 -4.00 27.34
N GLN A 574 -23.10 -4.46 27.74
CA GLN A 574 -22.27 -3.76 28.72
C GLN A 574 -21.84 -2.34 28.25
N GLY A 575 -21.92 -2.00 26.97
CA GLY A 575 -21.52 -0.68 26.46
C GLY A 575 -22.60 0.09 25.73
N GLY A 576 -23.86 -0.34 25.79
CA GLY A 576 -24.93 0.39 25.13
C GLY A 576 -26.25 -0.33 25.08
N VAL A 577 -27.28 0.36 24.60
CA VAL A 577 -28.68 -0.06 24.61
C VAL A 577 -29.36 0.27 23.27
N CYS A 578 -30.31 -0.55 22.85
CA CYS A 578 -31.15 -0.32 21.67
C CYS A 578 -32.61 -0.11 22.07
N PHE A 579 -33.34 0.73 21.35
CA PHE A 579 -34.79 0.91 21.53
C PHE A 579 -35.44 1.49 20.26
N LEU A 580 -36.78 1.51 20.25
CA LEU A 580 -37.58 2.22 19.26
C LEU A 580 -38.02 3.56 19.83
N TYR A 581 -37.98 4.60 19.01
CA TYR A 581 -38.30 5.95 19.42
C TYR A 581 -39.05 6.71 18.31
N PRO A 582 -40.13 7.45 18.61
CA PRO A 582 -40.98 8.06 17.58
C PRO A 582 -40.39 9.34 16.94
N ARG A 583 -39.29 9.87 17.48
CA ARG A 583 -38.62 11.08 16.97
C ARG A 583 -37.16 10.75 16.60
N PRO A 584 -36.58 11.37 15.56
CA PRO A 584 -35.17 11.17 15.26
C PRO A 584 -34.29 11.88 16.31
N LEU A 585 -33.45 11.12 17.00
CA LEU A 585 -32.38 11.70 17.85
C LEU A 585 -31.17 12.03 16.97
N LYS A 586 -30.50 13.16 17.21
CA LYS A 586 -29.27 13.53 16.48
C LYS A 586 -28.10 12.63 16.90
N THR A 587 -27.35 12.09 15.95
CA THR A 587 -26.10 11.33 16.22
C THR A 587 -25.11 12.16 17.02
N ASP A 588 -24.28 11.50 17.82
CA ASP A 588 -23.30 12.09 18.74
C ASP A 588 -23.87 12.96 19.89
N THR A 589 -25.19 13.10 20.00
CA THR A 589 -25.82 13.79 21.12
C THR A 589 -25.65 12.98 22.41
N GLU A 590 -25.16 13.63 23.48
CA GLU A 590 -25.11 13.03 24.81
C GLU A 590 -26.50 13.06 25.48
N ILE A 591 -26.90 11.91 26.01
CA ILE A 591 -28.18 11.68 26.66
C ILE A 591 -27.92 10.95 27.98
N LYS A 592 -28.60 11.36 29.04
CA LYS A 592 -28.61 10.60 30.30
C LYS A 592 -29.71 9.55 30.23
N VAL A 593 -29.39 8.33 30.61
CA VAL A 593 -30.34 7.23 30.65
C VAL A 593 -30.40 6.62 32.04
N GLN A 594 -31.59 6.18 32.42
CA GLN A 594 -31.83 5.38 33.61
C GLN A 594 -32.54 4.09 33.20
N MET A 595 -32.00 2.93 33.57
CA MET A 595 -32.56 1.62 33.21
C MET A 595 -32.87 0.83 34.46
N GLU A 596 -34.01 0.14 34.46
CA GLU A 596 -34.37 -0.80 35.52
C GLU A 596 -33.75 -2.18 35.27
N LEU A 597 -33.09 -2.77 36.27
CA LEU A 597 -32.61 -4.14 36.22
C LEU A 597 -33.63 -5.05 36.91
N LEU A 598 -34.33 -5.89 36.14
CA LEU A 598 -35.49 -6.66 36.56
C LEU A 598 -35.16 -7.72 37.64
N LYS A 599 -34.10 -8.53 37.47
CA LYS A 599 -33.73 -9.57 38.45
C LYS A 599 -33.10 -8.97 39.71
N LYS A 600 -32.28 -7.92 39.56
CA LYS A 600 -31.64 -7.20 40.67
C LYS A 600 -32.51 -6.16 41.36
N LYS A 601 -33.69 -5.83 40.80
CA LYS A 601 -34.60 -4.78 41.29
C LYS A 601 -33.89 -3.47 41.62
N LYS A 602 -33.01 -3.03 40.71
CA LYS A 602 -32.15 -1.86 40.89
C LYS A 602 -32.19 -1.00 39.64
N THR A 603 -32.31 0.31 39.80
CA THR A 603 -32.13 1.27 38.71
C THR A 603 -30.67 1.66 38.58
N ILE A 604 -30.15 1.65 37.36
CA ILE A 604 -28.80 2.12 37.04
C ILE A 604 -28.86 3.37 36.18
N SER A 605 -27.85 4.24 36.28
CA SER A 605 -27.76 5.43 35.45
C SER A 605 -26.47 5.48 34.62
N ALA A 606 -26.58 5.96 33.39
CA ALA A 606 -25.44 6.17 32.51
C ALA A 606 -25.58 7.44 31.69
N ARG A 607 -24.44 8.06 31.36
CA ARG A 607 -24.35 8.97 30.22
C ARG A 607 -24.05 8.15 28.99
N ALA A 608 -24.80 8.39 27.92
CA ALA A 608 -24.67 7.68 26.67
C ALA A 608 -24.68 8.67 25.50
N LYS A 609 -24.06 8.32 24.37
CA LYS A 609 -24.18 9.08 23.11
C LYS A 609 -25.04 8.33 22.12
N VAL A 610 -25.77 9.05 21.28
CA VAL A 610 -26.48 8.47 20.14
C VAL A 610 -25.46 7.98 19.11
N SER A 611 -25.28 6.66 19.03
CA SER A 611 -24.27 6.05 18.16
C SER A 611 -24.78 5.85 16.72
N TRP A 612 -26.06 5.54 16.56
CA TRP A 612 -26.70 5.38 15.25
C TRP A 612 -28.23 5.46 15.38
N LEU A 613 -28.88 5.87 14.30
CA LEU A 613 -30.33 5.74 14.11
C LEU A 613 -30.63 5.06 12.78
N LYS A 614 -31.71 4.31 12.71
CA LYS A 614 -32.24 3.74 11.47
C LYS A 614 -33.76 3.96 11.45
N LYS A 615 -34.27 4.60 10.41
CA LYS A 615 -35.72 4.71 10.18
C LYS A 615 -36.28 3.30 9.94
N THR A 616 -37.34 2.92 10.64
CA THR A 616 -37.99 1.62 10.44
C THR A 616 -39.13 1.73 9.44
N ASP A 617 -39.27 0.74 8.56
CA ASP A 617 -40.37 0.68 7.60
C ASP A 617 -41.71 0.61 8.33
N ARG A 618 -42.74 1.28 7.79
CA ARG A 618 -44.10 1.26 8.35
C ARG A 618 -44.71 -0.13 8.20
N MET A 619 -45.09 -0.76 9.29
CA MET A 619 -45.97 -1.94 9.23
C MET A 619 -47.44 -1.52 9.00
N PRO A 620 -48.26 -2.34 8.32
CA PRO A 620 -49.68 -2.03 8.10
C PRO A 620 -50.43 -1.90 9.43
N GLY A 621 -50.95 -0.70 9.72
CA GLY A 621 -51.72 -0.40 10.94
C GLY A 621 -51.07 0.57 11.93
N GLU A 622 -49.78 0.92 11.77
CA GLU A 622 -49.11 1.87 12.66
C GLU A 622 -49.26 3.34 12.22
N LYS A 623 -49.76 4.19 13.11
CA LYS A 623 -50.09 5.60 12.80
C LYS A 623 -48.89 6.57 12.82
N LYS A 624 -47.72 6.17 13.34
CA LYS A 624 -46.56 7.07 13.54
C LYS A 624 -45.25 6.42 13.08
N GLU A 625 -44.36 7.23 12.51
CA GLU A 625 -43.01 6.79 12.15
C GLU A 625 -42.20 6.46 13.42
N GLN A 626 -41.33 5.46 13.33
CA GLN A 626 -40.42 5.07 14.42
C GLN A 626 -38.98 4.98 13.91
N TYR A 627 -38.05 5.20 14.84
CA TYR A 627 -36.61 5.17 14.63
C TYR A 627 -36.00 4.15 15.58
N LYS A 628 -35.33 3.14 15.01
CA LYS A 628 -34.50 2.24 15.80
C LYS A 628 -33.22 2.95 16.16
N THR A 629 -33.00 3.17 17.46
CA THR A 629 -31.90 3.99 17.96
C THR A 629 -30.96 3.16 18.82
N GLY A 630 -29.66 3.33 18.61
CA GLY A 630 -28.60 2.74 19.43
C GLY A 630 -27.84 3.80 20.22
N LEU A 631 -27.78 3.63 21.55
CA LEU A 631 -26.95 4.45 22.43
C LEU A 631 -25.69 3.70 22.87
N GLU A 632 -24.55 4.38 22.92
CA GLU A 632 -23.28 3.88 23.46
C GLU A 632 -22.98 4.55 24.81
N PHE A 633 -22.72 3.77 25.87
CA PHE A 633 -22.42 4.32 27.20
C PHE A 633 -21.05 5.01 27.21
N ILE A 634 -21.04 6.30 27.57
CA ILE A 634 -19.85 7.13 27.73
C ILE A 634 -19.29 6.97 29.15
N SER A 635 -20.16 7.04 30.16
CA SER A 635 -19.78 6.90 31.56
C SER A 635 -20.90 6.32 32.40
N MET A 636 -20.56 5.41 33.31
CA MET A 636 -21.45 4.76 34.27
C MET A 636 -20.65 4.47 35.55
N ASP A 637 -21.29 4.63 36.72
CA ASP A 637 -20.63 4.34 37.99
C ASP A 637 -20.23 2.87 38.09
N ASN A 638 -19.08 2.58 38.71
CA ASN A 638 -18.55 1.21 38.79
C ASN A 638 -19.55 0.23 39.44
N LYS A 639 -20.29 0.66 40.48
CA LYS A 639 -21.33 -0.15 41.13
C LYS A 639 -22.49 -0.48 40.18
N ASP A 640 -22.87 0.45 39.31
CA ASP A 640 -23.94 0.27 38.34
C ASP A 640 -23.49 -0.59 37.17
N LYS A 641 -22.24 -0.42 36.74
CA LYS A 641 -21.60 -1.26 35.72
C LYS A 641 -21.49 -2.71 36.16
N GLU A 642 -21.09 -2.97 37.40
CA GLU A 642 -21.07 -4.32 37.97
C GLU A 642 -22.48 -4.92 38.11
N SER A 643 -23.46 -4.09 38.49
CA SER A 643 -24.87 -4.49 38.58
C SER A 643 -25.42 -4.89 37.22
N LEU A 644 -25.16 -4.10 36.17
CA LEU A 644 -25.54 -4.40 34.80
C LEU A 644 -24.86 -5.68 34.30
N LEU A 645 -23.56 -5.82 34.52
CA LEU A 645 -22.79 -7.00 34.11
C LEU A 645 -23.31 -8.29 34.73
N SER A 646 -23.64 -8.25 36.01
CA SER A 646 -24.17 -9.42 36.73
C SER A 646 -25.62 -9.72 36.34
N GLU A 647 -26.47 -8.70 36.12
CA GLU A 647 -27.82 -8.87 35.57
C GLU A 647 -27.79 -9.55 34.19
N LEU A 648 -26.94 -9.05 33.29
CA LEU A 648 -26.80 -9.59 31.93
C LEU A 648 -26.25 -11.03 31.95
N LYS A 649 -25.36 -11.38 32.89
CA LYS A 649 -24.92 -12.77 33.11
C LYS A 649 -26.06 -13.67 33.61
N LEU A 650 -26.85 -13.19 34.57
CA LEU A 650 -28.00 -13.93 35.09
C LEU A 650 -29.10 -14.13 34.05
N TYR A 651 -29.17 -13.29 33.01
CA TYR A 651 -30.12 -13.45 31.89
C TYR A 651 -29.56 -14.34 30.78
N TYR A 652 -28.27 -14.67 30.85
CA TYR A 652 -27.54 -15.50 29.90
C TYR A 652 -27.48 -16.98 30.32
N GLU A 653 -27.46 -17.24 31.63
CA GLU A 653 -27.63 -18.54 32.29
C GLU A 653 -29.11 -18.80 32.59
#